data_AF-A0A9D0VE41-F1
#
_entry.id   AF-A0A9D0VE41-F1
#
_cell.length_a   1.000
_cell.length_b   1.000
_cell.length_c   1.000
_cell.angle_alpha   90.00
_cell.angle_beta   90.00
_cell.angle_gamma   90.00
#
_symmetry.space_group_name_H-M   'P 1'
#
loop_
_entity.id
_entity.type
_entity.pdbx_description
1 polymer ?
#
loop_
_entity_poly.entity_id
_entity_poly.type
_entity_poly.pdbx_seq_one_letter_code
_entity_poly.pdbx_strand_id
1 'polypeptide(L)'
;MAVSLEQYDQARDHALSALRQAPGLGEAHQLYVDATTSAGLGSRGLQELVAYDVQTPPWFATTFELSVALEAGDWKASRDLTEQVLMSWPDRPDLLMELWSSDHKKIAKLRDRLVEAWVKPKALETSSLEAIYRLYRLLREANSPHLPEVIQVLVEQGEPEPPARGRFDRIQRSEIALQMSKDQLPALPWGYPSELVDVVERLARIWEMAGRTRHSAMAYQQLQRLTDDPAAWAGEAEAWLASGELERALRAADDGVAHATRPRAIDLMAVNDDLQRASLSRSLLVRAQIHEARSYPQEALADLALANILAREHLDDKLGERLAKLSRSLAPMVEASYRGRDPVATAMSAARRVSDSDLDEALEHIDAALFLTAAITRGGGRAADQPEIYGSLFAPILFTRAELQLAQGRIEAARTDVVIATLLTGRSQPWWWRLRGEIQEKNGEYDAAFASYAIARGLGIPDLDEGLQRTYVGLGSWKAAAIQVGGLPPDEPAPPPGADRPVVAAAPAPRGKRPSTAPSLGRPFPDFAVETDAGTLTTGALRGRALIITFWSSDCEECLQMLASFGSVARQLRKESRDTVLIGVSLDEDAADFAGVFRLGQRWGELVHAPGLGPRLGITRLPTTWIVDRSGVSRYYIDHWFSAEELERYVRDVE
;
A
#
# COMPACT_ATOMS: atom_id res chain seq x y z
N MET A 1 19.28 30.57 10.78
CA MET A 1 19.83 29.70 9.70
C MET A 1 19.07 28.37 9.71
N ALA A 2 18.17 28.16 8.75
CA ALA A 2 17.42 26.91 8.65
C ALA A 2 18.37 25.74 8.30
N VAL A 3 18.42 24.73 9.16
CA VAL A 3 19.16 23.48 8.93
C VAL A 3 18.46 22.73 7.79
N SER A 4 19.16 22.47 6.69
CA SER A 4 18.64 21.63 5.60
C SER A 4 18.52 20.16 6.05
N LEU A 5 17.65 19.37 5.41
CA LEU A 5 17.55 17.91 5.65
C LEU A 5 18.91 17.21 5.54
N GLU A 6 19.77 17.68 4.64
CA GLU A 6 21.13 17.17 4.46
C GLU A 6 22.06 17.51 5.64
N GLN A 7 21.93 18.71 6.21
CA GLN A 7 22.65 19.10 7.43
C GLN A 7 22.13 18.36 8.67
N TYR A 8 20.85 17.99 8.67
CA TYR A 8 20.24 17.13 9.69
C TYR A 8 20.80 15.71 9.65
N ASP A 9 20.83 15.07 8.47
CA ASP A 9 21.36 13.72 8.34
C ASP A 9 22.85 13.69 8.70
N GLN A 10 23.63 14.69 8.29
CA GLN A 10 25.02 14.85 8.73
C GLN A 10 25.16 15.01 10.25
N ALA A 11 24.30 15.80 10.89
CA ALA A 11 24.34 15.99 12.35
C ALA A 11 23.94 14.72 13.10
N ARG A 12 22.91 14.00 12.63
CA ARG A 12 22.48 12.70 13.16
C ARG A 12 23.60 11.68 13.05
N ASP A 13 24.20 11.54 11.87
CA ASP A 13 25.23 10.54 11.61
C ASP A 13 26.53 10.85 12.36
N HIS A 14 26.86 12.14 12.53
CA HIS A 14 27.96 12.58 13.39
C HIS A 14 27.68 12.28 14.86
N ALA A 15 26.48 12.58 15.38
CA ALA A 15 26.09 12.24 16.75
C ALA A 15 26.17 10.72 16.99
N LEU A 16 25.60 9.92 16.09
CA LEU A 16 25.67 8.45 16.14
C LEU A 16 27.13 7.96 16.11
N SER A 17 27.98 8.56 15.27
CA SER A 17 29.42 8.26 15.21
C SER A 17 30.16 8.61 16.51
N ALA A 18 29.85 9.74 17.13
CA ALA A 18 30.45 10.17 18.39
C ALA A 18 30.00 9.29 19.58
N LEU A 19 28.72 8.91 19.62
CA LEU A 19 28.17 7.97 20.60
C LEU A 19 28.78 6.58 20.50
N ARG A 20 29.18 6.15 19.29
CA ARG A 20 29.91 4.89 19.06
C ARG A 20 31.34 4.90 19.62
N GLN A 21 31.96 6.06 19.81
CA GLN A 21 33.39 6.18 20.13
C GLN A 21 33.71 6.45 21.62
N ALA A 22 32.77 6.96 22.43
CA ALA A 22 32.96 7.13 23.87
C ALA A 22 31.63 7.17 24.63
N PRO A 23 31.43 6.41 25.74
CA PRO A 23 30.19 6.36 26.52
C PRO A 23 29.84 7.64 27.33
N GLY A 24 30.34 8.82 26.95
CA GLY A 24 30.36 10.01 27.82
C GLY A 24 30.08 11.33 27.13
N LEU A 25 29.21 11.38 26.12
CA LEU A 25 28.92 12.63 25.37
C LEU A 25 27.45 13.02 25.48
N GLY A 26 27.11 13.70 26.58
CA GLY A 26 25.77 14.31 26.77
C GLY A 26 25.37 15.27 25.63
N GLU A 27 26.33 15.87 24.94
CA GLU A 27 26.11 16.77 23.80
C GLU A 27 25.66 16.02 22.54
N ALA A 28 26.21 14.81 22.28
CA ALA A 28 25.79 13.96 21.17
C ALA A 28 24.41 13.33 21.44
N HIS A 29 24.07 13.02 22.70
CA HIS A 29 22.71 12.62 23.09
C HIS A 29 21.69 13.73 22.80
N GLN A 30 22.00 14.95 23.23
CA GLN A 30 21.11 16.09 23.06
C GLN A 30 20.90 16.40 21.57
N LEU A 31 21.96 16.33 20.76
CA LEU A 31 21.88 16.52 19.30
C LEU A 31 21.01 15.46 18.62
N TYR A 32 21.16 14.17 18.97
CA TYR A 32 20.36 13.08 18.40
C TYR A 32 18.88 13.20 18.74
N VAL A 33 18.58 13.59 19.97
CA VAL A 33 17.22 13.69 20.47
C VAL A 33 16.53 14.95 19.97
N ASP A 34 17.23 16.08 19.88
CA ASP A 34 16.70 17.29 19.28
C ASP A 34 16.47 17.12 17.77
N ALA A 35 17.32 16.35 17.10
CA ALA A 35 17.11 15.93 15.72
C ALA A 35 15.85 15.05 15.57
N THR A 36 15.70 13.97 16.33
CA THR A 36 14.54 13.07 16.22
C THR A 36 13.23 13.74 16.65
N THR A 37 13.26 14.58 17.68
CA THR A 37 12.10 15.40 18.12
C THR A 37 11.72 16.43 17.05
N SER A 38 12.70 17.05 16.38
CA SER A 38 12.49 17.99 15.27
C SER A 38 11.72 17.38 14.08
N ALA A 39 11.72 16.05 13.94
CA ALA A 39 11.05 15.32 12.88
C ALA A 39 9.74 14.65 13.31
N GLY A 40 9.26 14.91 14.54
CA GLY A 40 8.07 14.24 15.09
C GLY A 40 8.30 12.77 15.47
N LEU A 41 9.56 12.33 15.52
CA LEU A 41 9.98 10.96 15.84
C LEU A 41 10.59 10.86 17.25
N GLY A 42 10.26 11.79 18.14
CA GLY A 42 10.85 11.88 19.48
C GLY A 42 10.73 10.57 20.27
N SER A 43 9.55 9.95 20.26
CA SER A 43 9.30 8.65 20.91
C SER A 43 10.23 7.54 20.40
N ARG A 44 10.48 7.51 19.08
CA ARG A 44 11.36 6.53 18.42
C ARG A 44 12.85 6.78 18.70
N GLY A 45 13.30 8.03 18.59
CA GLY A 45 14.69 8.39 18.92
C GLY A 45 15.04 8.10 20.38
N LEU A 46 14.05 8.19 21.28
CA LEU A 46 14.21 7.86 22.68
C LEU A 46 14.21 6.34 22.94
N GLN A 47 13.39 5.56 22.24
CA GLN A 47 13.43 4.09 22.29
C GLN A 47 14.76 3.53 21.78
N GLU A 48 15.33 4.15 20.75
CA GLU A 48 16.64 3.79 20.21
C GLU A 48 17.75 4.03 21.24
N LEU A 49 17.69 5.12 22.02
CA LEU A 49 18.65 5.39 23.11
C LEU A 49 18.58 4.39 24.27
N VAL A 50 17.39 3.88 24.60
CA VAL A 50 17.20 2.86 25.65
C VAL A 50 17.94 1.55 25.31
N ALA A 51 18.09 1.22 24.02
CA ALA A 51 18.80 0.03 23.56
C ALA A 51 20.34 0.09 23.77
N TYR A 52 20.89 1.26 24.13
CA TYR A 52 22.34 1.45 24.32
C TYR A 52 22.82 1.34 25.79
N ASP A 53 21.94 1.03 26.75
CA ASP A 53 22.25 1.10 28.20
C ASP A 53 22.90 2.45 28.60
N VAL A 54 22.39 3.52 27.97
CA VAL A 54 22.88 4.89 28.13
C VAL A 54 21.96 5.64 29.07
N GLN A 55 22.54 6.56 29.86
CA GLN A 55 21.78 7.45 30.72
C GLN A 55 20.85 8.34 29.88
N THR A 56 19.55 8.05 29.95
CA THR A 56 18.52 8.78 29.21
C THR A 56 18.44 10.24 29.69
N PRO A 57 18.05 11.18 28.80
CA PRO A 57 17.83 12.57 29.20
C PRO A 57 16.87 12.65 30.40
N PRO A 58 17.05 13.60 31.33
CA PRO A 58 16.24 13.68 32.55
C PRO A 58 14.72 13.78 32.32
N TRP A 59 14.30 14.22 31.14
CA TRP A 59 12.90 14.39 30.75
C TRP A 59 12.27 13.16 30.09
N PHE A 60 13.06 12.16 29.73
CA PHE A 60 12.57 10.98 29.00
C PHE A 60 11.49 10.23 29.79
N ALA A 61 11.75 9.92 31.05
CA ALA A 61 10.81 9.18 31.88
C ALA A 61 9.46 9.91 32.00
N THR A 62 9.49 11.22 32.29
CA THR A 62 8.25 12.01 32.46
C THR A 62 7.45 12.15 31.17
N THR A 63 8.12 12.31 30.03
CA THR A 63 7.43 12.42 28.72
C THR A 63 6.88 11.09 28.24
N PHE A 64 7.60 9.98 28.49
CA PHE A 64 7.10 8.63 28.23
C PHE A 64 5.87 8.29 29.10
N GLU A 65 5.93 8.60 30.40
CA GLU A 65 4.79 8.43 31.30
C GLU A 65 3.58 9.29 30.86
N LEU A 66 3.83 10.49 30.34
CA LEU A 66 2.78 11.36 29.80
C LEU A 66 2.08 10.71 28.60
N SER A 67 2.84 10.15 27.65
CA SER A 67 2.30 9.42 26.50
C SER A 67 1.44 8.23 26.95
N VAL A 68 1.95 7.41 27.87
CA VAL A 68 1.22 6.26 28.43
C VAL A 68 -0.08 6.71 29.12
N ALA A 69 -0.05 7.80 29.88
CA ALA A 69 -1.23 8.33 30.54
C ALA A 69 -2.28 8.84 29.55
N LEU A 70 -1.86 9.49 28.46
CA LEU A 70 -2.75 9.96 27.39
C LEU A 70 -3.42 8.80 26.66
N GLU A 71 -2.66 7.75 26.31
CA GLU A 71 -3.19 6.53 25.67
C GLU A 71 -4.16 5.78 26.58
N ALA A 72 -3.85 5.68 27.87
CA ALA A 72 -4.70 5.04 28.87
C ALA A 72 -5.95 5.88 29.21
N GLY A 73 -6.05 7.12 28.74
CA GLY A 73 -7.13 8.04 29.07
C GLY A 73 -7.10 8.54 30.52
N ASP A 74 -5.96 8.49 31.20
CA ASP A 74 -5.79 9.03 32.56
C ASP A 74 -5.53 10.55 32.51
N TRP A 75 -6.60 11.31 32.32
CA TRP A 75 -6.53 12.77 32.15
C TRP A 75 -5.97 13.53 33.36
N LYS A 76 -6.02 12.93 34.56
CA LYS A 76 -5.43 13.56 35.75
C LYS A 76 -3.93 13.40 35.70
N ALA A 77 -3.44 12.17 35.48
CA ALA A 77 -2.02 11.91 35.30
C ALA A 77 -1.44 12.71 34.13
N SER A 78 -2.11 12.76 32.97
CA SER A 78 -1.63 13.54 31.83
C SER A 78 -1.47 15.03 32.15
N ARG A 79 -2.41 15.63 32.90
CA ARG A 79 -2.29 17.03 33.32
C ARG A 79 -1.13 17.23 34.28
N ASP A 80 -1.04 16.38 35.31
CA ASP A 80 -0.02 16.51 36.35
C ASP A 80 1.39 16.31 35.75
N LEU A 81 1.56 15.37 34.82
CA LEU A 81 2.80 15.15 34.06
C LEU A 81 3.11 16.29 33.09
N THR A 82 2.09 16.88 32.45
CA THR A 82 2.28 18.09 31.63
C THR A 82 2.83 19.25 32.46
N GLU A 83 2.25 19.50 33.64
CA GLU A 83 2.74 20.53 34.56
C GLU A 83 4.17 20.24 35.03
N GLN A 84 4.49 18.96 35.27
CA GLN A 84 5.85 18.53 35.63
C GLN A 84 6.86 18.80 34.51
N VAL A 85 6.52 18.51 33.25
CA VAL A 85 7.37 18.80 32.08
C VAL A 85 7.62 20.30 31.97
N LEU A 86 6.59 21.13 32.12
CA LEU A 86 6.70 22.59 32.06
C LEU A 86 7.59 23.17 33.16
N MET A 87 7.45 22.66 34.39
CA MET A 87 8.26 23.13 35.53
C MET A 87 9.73 22.71 35.39
N SER A 88 9.98 21.54 34.83
CA SER A 88 11.33 20.97 34.76
C SER A 88 12.09 21.40 33.51
N TRP A 89 11.39 21.63 32.39
CA TRP A 89 11.96 21.98 31.08
C TRP A 89 11.14 23.07 30.37
N PRO A 90 11.10 24.30 30.91
CA PRO A 90 10.26 25.39 30.38
C PRO A 90 10.60 25.81 28.95
N ASP A 91 11.86 25.62 28.52
CA ASP A 91 12.34 25.96 27.16
C ASP A 91 12.08 24.85 26.12
N ARG A 92 11.31 23.82 26.49
CA ARG A 92 11.08 22.61 25.68
C ARG A 92 9.60 22.36 25.40
N PRO A 93 8.88 23.31 24.77
CA PRO A 93 7.46 23.13 24.46
C PRO A 93 7.21 21.95 23.50
N ASP A 94 8.21 21.57 22.72
CA ASP A 94 8.22 20.41 21.82
C ASP A 94 7.95 19.08 22.54
N LEU A 95 8.33 18.95 23.81
CA LEU A 95 8.11 17.72 24.60
C LEU A 95 6.64 17.44 24.90
N LEU A 96 5.76 18.41 24.66
CA LEU A 96 4.32 18.30 24.91
C LEU A 96 3.50 18.03 23.64
N MET A 97 4.16 17.77 22.49
CA MET A 97 3.49 17.54 21.20
C MET A 97 2.34 16.51 21.28
N GLU A 98 2.49 15.46 22.09
CA GLU A 98 1.47 14.42 22.29
C GLU A 98 0.13 14.95 22.85
N LEU A 99 0.11 16.13 23.46
CA LEU A 99 -1.17 16.74 23.86
C LEU A 99 -2.06 17.04 22.64
N TRP A 100 -1.46 17.29 21.46
CA TRP A 100 -2.17 17.61 20.23
C TRP A 100 -2.80 16.41 19.53
N SER A 101 -2.44 15.18 19.91
CA SER A 101 -3.09 13.94 19.43
C SER A 101 -4.39 13.62 20.18
N SER A 102 -4.67 14.31 21.30
CA SER A 102 -5.88 14.06 22.12
C SER A 102 -7.02 15.03 21.83
N ASP A 103 -8.22 14.50 21.58
CA ASP A 103 -9.46 15.29 21.41
C ASP A 103 -10.23 15.53 22.72
N HIS A 104 -9.68 15.10 23.86
CA HIS A 104 -10.39 15.19 25.12
C HIS A 104 -10.52 16.65 25.61
N LYS A 105 -11.74 17.07 25.98
CA LYS A 105 -12.07 18.47 26.33
C LYS A 105 -11.18 19.08 27.44
N LYS A 106 -10.70 18.27 28.39
CA LYS A 106 -9.80 18.77 29.46
C LYS A 106 -8.38 19.02 28.95
N ILE A 107 -7.90 18.18 28.02
CA ILE A 107 -6.59 18.34 27.39
C ILE A 107 -6.63 19.52 26.41
N ALA A 108 -7.70 19.67 25.63
CA ALA A 108 -7.91 20.84 24.79
C ALA A 108 -7.82 22.16 25.58
N LYS A 109 -8.54 22.27 26.70
CA LYS A 109 -8.46 23.45 27.59
C LYS A 109 -7.07 23.69 28.19
N LEU A 110 -6.31 22.63 28.43
CA LEU A 110 -4.94 22.74 28.92
C LEU A 110 -4.03 23.30 27.81
N ARG A 111 -4.11 22.75 26.60
CA ARG A 111 -3.37 23.26 25.42
C ARG A 111 -3.63 24.75 25.19
N ASP A 112 -4.89 25.17 25.18
CA ASP A 112 -5.26 26.57 24.93
C ASP A 112 -4.58 27.51 25.94
N ARG A 113 -4.61 27.15 27.23
CA ARG A 113 -3.96 27.93 28.30
C ARG A 113 -2.43 27.97 28.16
N LEU A 114 -1.82 26.89 27.70
CA LEU A 114 -0.37 26.83 27.49
C LEU A 114 0.04 27.71 26.32
N VAL A 115 -0.65 27.60 25.20
CA VAL A 115 -0.41 28.44 24.02
C VAL A 115 -0.57 29.91 24.39
N GLU A 116 -1.67 30.29 25.04
CA GLU A 116 -1.90 31.67 25.53
C GLU A 116 -0.80 32.16 26.48
N ALA A 117 -0.18 31.29 27.26
CA ALA A 117 0.91 31.66 28.15
C ALA A 117 2.24 31.85 27.40
N TRP A 118 2.54 30.97 26.45
CA TRP A 118 3.79 30.96 25.71
C TRP A 118 3.91 32.09 24.69
N VAL A 119 2.81 32.49 24.06
CA VAL A 119 2.83 33.54 23.02
C VAL A 119 2.75 34.97 23.56
N LYS A 120 2.76 35.15 24.89
CA LYS A 120 2.79 36.49 25.50
C LYS A 120 4.09 37.20 25.12
N PRO A 121 4.06 38.50 24.78
CA PRO A 121 5.26 39.26 24.38
C PRO A 121 6.42 39.10 25.37
N LYS A 122 6.14 39.28 26.66
CA LYS A 122 7.14 39.11 27.72
C LYS A 122 7.73 37.69 27.77
N ALA A 123 6.93 36.65 27.51
CA ALA A 123 7.40 35.26 27.52
C ALA A 123 8.33 35.00 26.32
N LEU A 124 7.94 35.45 25.13
CA LEU A 124 8.74 35.35 23.90
C LEU A 124 10.04 36.16 23.99
N GLU A 125 9.99 37.39 24.52
CA GLU A 125 11.17 38.25 24.73
C GLU A 125 12.20 37.65 25.68
N THR A 126 11.75 36.91 26.70
CA THR A 126 12.65 36.27 27.68
C THR A 126 13.11 34.87 27.27
N SER A 127 12.53 34.29 26.22
CA SER A 127 12.83 32.95 25.74
C SER A 127 14.08 32.95 24.85
N SER A 128 14.83 31.85 24.86
CA SER A 128 15.94 31.68 23.90
C SER A 128 15.40 31.58 22.47
N LEU A 129 16.19 32.01 21.47
CA LEU A 129 15.83 31.87 20.05
C LEU A 129 15.47 30.42 19.70
N GLU A 130 16.17 29.46 20.29
CA GLU A 130 15.91 28.04 20.14
C GLU A 130 14.54 27.60 20.70
N ALA A 131 14.15 28.10 21.87
CA ALA A 131 12.83 27.84 22.46
C ALA A 131 11.70 28.44 21.61
N ILE A 132 11.91 29.65 21.07
CA ILE A 132 10.95 30.31 20.16
C ILE A 132 10.79 29.50 18.87
N TYR A 133 11.88 28.93 18.34
CA TYR A 133 11.84 28.04 17.18
C TYR A 133 11.11 26.73 17.43
N ARG A 134 11.34 26.10 18.59
CA ARG A 134 10.61 24.89 19.02
C ARG A 134 9.11 25.18 19.15
N LEU A 135 8.76 26.33 19.72
CA LEU A 135 7.38 26.80 19.82
C LEU A 135 6.75 27.07 18.44
N TYR A 136 7.47 27.75 17.53
CA TYR A 136 7.00 27.99 16.16
C TYR A 136 6.63 26.68 15.46
N ARG A 137 7.50 25.66 15.55
CA ARG A 137 7.24 24.35 14.94
C ARG A 137 6.02 23.68 15.56
N LEU A 138 5.93 23.64 16.88
CA LEU A 138 4.79 23.09 17.60
C LEU A 138 3.48 23.74 17.16
N LEU A 139 3.41 25.08 17.16
CA LEU A 139 2.21 25.82 16.79
C LEU A 139 1.85 25.66 15.31
N ARG A 140 2.85 25.49 14.44
CA ARG A 140 2.65 25.24 13.01
C ARG A 140 2.04 23.87 12.76
N GLU A 141 2.61 22.81 13.34
CA GLU A 141 2.06 21.44 13.24
C GLU A 141 0.66 21.35 13.85
N ALA A 142 0.43 22.10 14.94
CA ALA A 142 -0.87 22.24 15.59
C ALA A 142 -1.88 23.11 14.84
N ASN A 143 -1.50 23.76 13.74
CA ASN A 143 -2.30 24.76 13.03
C ASN A 143 -2.91 25.83 13.97
N SER A 144 -2.10 26.33 14.91
CA SER A 144 -2.53 27.27 15.94
C SER A 144 -2.83 28.67 15.38
N PRO A 145 -3.90 29.35 15.84
CA PRO A 145 -4.17 30.73 15.45
C PRO A 145 -3.14 31.73 16.00
N HIS A 146 -2.32 31.33 16.97
CA HIS A 146 -1.29 32.16 17.62
C HIS A 146 0.11 32.05 16.98
N LEU A 147 0.20 31.39 15.82
CA LEU A 147 1.45 31.28 15.08
C LEU A 147 2.01 32.65 14.61
N PRO A 148 1.20 33.65 14.20
CA PRO A 148 1.69 34.97 13.79
C PRO A 148 2.52 35.70 14.86
N GLU A 149 2.13 35.58 16.13
CA GLU A 149 2.81 36.22 17.27
C GLU A 149 4.24 35.69 17.43
N VAL A 150 4.45 34.39 17.19
CA VAL A 150 5.78 33.76 17.26
C VAL A 150 6.62 34.10 16.01
N ILE A 151 5.99 34.13 14.83
CA ILE A 151 6.65 34.55 13.58
C ILE A 151 7.16 35.99 13.69
N GLN A 152 6.35 36.90 14.25
CA GLN A 152 6.72 38.30 14.42
C GLN A 152 8.02 38.43 15.22
N VAL A 153 8.14 37.72 16.34
CA VAL A 153 9.35 37.76 17.19
C VAL A 153 10.55 37.13 16.48
N LEU A 154 10.37 36.05 15.71
CA LEU A 154 11.45 35.47 14.89
C LEU A 154 11.96 36.44 13.82
N VAL A 155 11.06 37.20 13.18
CA VAL A 155 11.40 38.24 12.20
C VAL A 155 12.13 39.40 12.87
N GLU A 156 11.66 39.87 14.04
CA GLU A 156 12.35 40.89 14.84
C GLU A 156 13.75 40.45 15.27
N GLN A 157 13.97 39.14 15.42
CA GLN A 157 15.26 38.51 15.72
C GLN A 157 16.09 38.15 14.46
N GLY A 158 15.62 38.51 13.26
CA GLY A 158 16.39 38.43 12.01
C GLY A 158 16.12 37.23 11.10
N GLU A 159 15.06 36.46 11.32
CA GLU A 159 14.68 35.30 10.49
C GLU A 159 13.70 35.68 9.34
N PRO A 160 13.69 34.94 8.21
CA PRO A 160 12.90 35.29 7.04
C PRO A 160 11.38 35.11 7.25
N GLU A 161 10.60 36.09 6.81
CA GLU A 161 9.14 36.16 6.98
C GLU A 161 8.39 35.18 6.04
N PRO A 162 7.47 34.33 6.54
CA PRO A 162 6.57 33.54 5.70
C PRO A 162 5.52 34.42 5.00
N PRO A 163 4.84 33.93 3.95
CA PRO A 163 3.98 34.77 3.13
C PRO A 163 2.90 35.58 3.87
N ALA A 164 2.97 36.91 3.81
CA ALA A 164 2.03 37.84 4.48
C ALA A 164 0.62 37.96 3.83
N ARG A 165 0.29 37.15 2.81
CA ARG A 165 -0.99 37.26 2.08
C ARG A 165 -1.93 36.08 2.35
N GLY A 166 -3.22 36.37 2.32
CA GLY A 166 -4.26 35.33 2.27
C GLY A 166 -4.16 34.47 1.02
N ARG A 167 -4.81 33.30 1.07
CA ARG A 167 -4.87 32.37 -0.07
C ARG A 167 -5.62 32.97 -1.25
N PHE A 168 -5.20 32.65 -2.47
CA PHE A 168 -5.93 33.01 -3.68
C PHE A 168 -7.26 32.29 -3.74
N ASP A 169 -8.34 33.04 -3.93
CA ASP A 169 -9.62 32.46 -4.25
C ASP A 169 -9.63 31.86 -5.68
N ARG A 170 -10.74 31.21 -6.05
CA ARG A 170 -10.88 30.55 -7.36
C ARG A 170 -10.87 31.52 -8.53
N ILE A 171 -11.41 32.74 -8.35
CA ILE A 171 -11.49 33.77 -9.39
C ILE A 171 -10.08 34.31 -9.63
N GLN A 172 -9.37 34.69 -8.57
CA GLN A 172 -7.99 35.16 -8.62
C GLN A 172 -7.07 34.17 -9.32
N ARG A 173 -7.17 32.87 -8.99
CA ARG A 173 -6.39 31.81 -9.68
C ARG A 173 -6.68 31.74 -11.18
N SER A 174 -7.94 31.94 -11.58
CA SER A 174 -8.35 31.95 -12.99
C SER A 174 -7.85 33.19 -13.73
N GLU A 175 -7.89 34.35 -13.08
CA GLU A 175 -7.35 35.61 -13.65
C GLU A 175 -5.84 35.56 -13.80
N ILE A 176 -5.12 35.02 -12.82
CA ILE A 176 -3.67 34.81 -12.89
C ILE A 176 -3.33 33.89 -14.06
N ALA A 177 -3.99 32.73 -14.19
CA ALA A 177 -3.77 31.81 -15.30
C ALA A 177 -4.06 32.48 -16.66
N LEU A 178 -5.16 33.24 -16.77
CA LEU A 178 -5.50 33.97 -17.99
C LEU A 178 -4.43 35.01 -18.35
N GLN A 179 -3.94 35.76 -17.35
CA GLN A 179 -2.92 36.77 -17.57
C GLN A 179 -1.59 36.14 -18.01
N MET A 180 -1.16 35.07 -17.33
CA MET A 180 0.02 34.29 -17.70
C MET A 180 -0.08 33.69 -19.10
N SER A 181 -1.28 33.29 -19.54
CA SER A 181 -1.46 32.67 -20.86
C SER A 181 -1.10 33.60 -22.04
N LYS A 182 -1.01 34.92 -21.80
CA LYS A 182 -0.65 35.93 -22.80
C LYS A 182 0.86 35.95 -23.07
N ASP A 183 1.67 35.57 -22.09
CA ASP A 183 3.12 35.51 -22.22
C ASP A 183 3.56 34.21 -22.90
N GLN A 184 4.75 34.23 -23.52
CA GLN A 184 5.26 33.05 -24.20
C GLN A 184 5.73 31.99 -23.20
N LEU A 185 6.38 32.37 -22.08
CA LEU A 185 6.77 31.40 -21.04
C LEU A 185 6.97 32.08 -19.67
N PRO A 186 5.88 32.46 -19.00
CA PRO A 186 5.96 33.21 -17.75
C PRO A 186 6.56 32.36 -16.63
N ALA A 187 7.31 33.02 -15.73
CA ALA A 187 7.69 32.43 -14.46
C ALA A 187 6.44 32.24 -13.59
N LEU A 188 6.39 31.14 -12.82
CA LEU A 188 5.30 30.93 -11.87
C LEU A 188 5.29 32.07 -10.83
N PRO A 189 4.11 32.63 -10.50
CA PRO A 189 4.01 33.66 -9.48
C PRO A 189 4.35 33.05 -8.11
N TRP A 190 4.75 33.91 -7.18
CA TRP A 190 4.98 33.46 -5.82
C TRP A 190 3.65 33.16 -5.12
N GLY A 191 3.55 31.99 -4.49
CA GLY A 191 2.34 31.55 -3.80
C GLY A 191 2.45 30.17 -3.16
N TYR A 192 1.36 29.74 -2.52
CA TYR A 192 1.32 28.41 -1.93
C TYR A 192 1.36 27.34 -3.02
N PRO A 193 2.14 26.24 -2.87
CA PRO A 193 2.25 25.19 -3.88
C PRO A 193 0.89 24.68 -4.38
N SER A 194 -0.06 24.41 -3.49
CA SER A 194 -1.43 23.99 -3.84
C SER A 194 -2.21 25.00 -4.71
N GLU A 195 -1.91 26.29 -4.59
CA GLU A 195 -2.52 27.32 -5.44
C GLU A 195 -1.89 27.33 -6.82
N LEU A 196 -0.57 27.15 -6.88
CA LEU A 196 0.18 27.10 -8.12
C LEU A 196 -0.19 25.88 -8.96
N VAL A 197 -0.51 24.74 -8.33
CA VAL A 197 -1.10 23.58 -9.02
C VAL A 197 -2.36 23.97 -9.79
N ASP A 198 -3.36 24.55 -9.12
CA ASP A 198 -4.63 24.94 -9.78
C ASP A 198 -4.43 26.06 -10.83
N VAL A 199 -3.50 26.99 -10.60
CA VAL A 199 -3.13 28.00 -11.60
C VAL A 199 -2.54 27.35 -12.85
N VAL A 200 -1.59 26.43 -12.69
CA VAL A 200 -0.92 25.74 -13.81
C VAL A 200 -1.89 24.82 -14.55
N GLU A 201 -2.76 24.07 -13.87
CA GLU A 201 -3.79 23.26 -14.54
C GLU A 201 -4.76 24.12 -15.37
N ARG A 202 -5.14 25.32 -14.89
CA ARG A 202 -5.95 26.27 -15.66
C ARG A 202 -5.17 26.83 -16.85
N LEU A 203 -3.92 27.19 -16.65
CA LEU A 203 -3.04 27.73 -17.68
C LEU A 203 -2.79 26.70 -18.79
N ALA A 204 -2.53 25.45 -18.42
CA ALA A 204 -2.33 24.33 -19.33
C ALA A 204 -3.54 24.12 -20.25
N ARG A 205 -4.76 24.12 -19.70
CA ARG A 205 -6.01 24.04 -20.49
C ARG A 205 -6.15 25.18 -21.49
N ILE A 206 -5.83 26.42 -21.10
CA ILE A 206 -5.88 27.58 -22.00
C ILE A 206 -4.88 27.40 -23.17
N TRP A 207 -3.67 26.94 -22.86
CA TRP A 207 -2.65 26.73 -23.87
C TRP A 207 -2.95 25.53 -24.77
N GLU A 208 -3.49 24.44 -24.25
CA GLU A 208 -3.94 23.29 -25.04
C GLU A 208 -5.01 23.70 -26.05
N MET A 209 -6.04 24.44 -25.63
CA MET A 209 -7.06 24.99 -26.52
C MET A 209 -6.47 25.91 -27.61
N ALA A 210 -5.33 26.55 -27.33
CA ALA A 210 -4.61 27.40 -28.27
C ALA A 210 -3.53 26.65 -29.08
N GLY A 211 -3.42 25.33 -28.98
CA GLY A 211 -2.37 24.52 -29.65
C GLY A 211 -0.96 24.74 -29.12
N ARG A 212 -0.81 25.30 -27.91
CA ARG A 212 0.45 25.65 -27.22
C ARG A 212 0.88 24.59 -26.19
N THR A 213 0.66 23.31 -26.47
CA THR A 213 0.92 22.17 -25.56
C THR A 213 2.34 22.09 -24.99
N ARG A 214 3.37 22.49 -25.75
CA ARG A 214 4.76 22.58 -25.25
C ARG A 214 4.91 23.54 -24.06
N HIS A 215 4.15 24.63 -24.06
CA HIS A 215 4.19 25.61 -22.96
C HIS A 215 3.58 25.02 -21.70
N SER A 216 2.51 24.22 -21.82
CA SER A 216 1.91 23.47 -20.71
C SER A 216 2.94 22.55 -20.06
N ALA A 217 3.66 21.75 -20.85
CA ALA A 217 4.70 20.86 -20.33
C ALA A 217 5.80 21.64 -19.58
N MET A 218 6.27 22.76 -20.13
CA MET A 218 7.29 23.59 -19.48
C MET A 218 6.79 24.28 -18.19
N ALA A 219 5.50 24.59 -18.07
CA ALA A 219 4.93 25.10 -16.82
C ALA A 219 4.83 24.00 -15.75
N TYR A 220 4.48 22.77 -16.13
CA TYR A 220 4.50 21.63 -15.21
C TYR A 220 5.92 21.33 -14.71
N GLN A 221 6.94 21.40 -15.56
CA GLN A 221 8.35 21.28 -15.14
C GLN A 221 8.79 22.36 -14.12
N GLN A 222 8.26 23.58 -14.25
CA GLN A 222 8.50 24.62 -13.24
C GLN A 222 7.78 24.28 -11.92
N LEU A 223 6.56 23.77 -12.00
CA LEU A 223 5.73 23.41 -10.85
C LEU A 223 6.32 22.25 -10.04
N GLN A 224 6.89 21.23 -10.70
CA GLN A 224 7.54 20.08 -10.06
C GLN A 224 8.69 20.48 -9.12
N ARG A 225 9.29 21.67 -9.30
CA ARG A 225 10.33 22.19 -8.38
C ARG A 225 9.77 22.73 -7.07
N LEU A 226 8.45 22.89 -6.99
CA LEU A 226 7.74 23.55 -5.90
C LEU A 226 6.78 22.61 -5.17
N THR A 227 6.46 21.43 -5.73
CA THR A 227 5.44 20.53 -5.18
C THR A 227 5.61 19.07 -5.61
N ASP A 228 5.17 18.17 -4.74
CA ASP A 228 5.05 16.72 -4.99
C ASP A 228 3.61 16.31 -5.39
N ASP A 229 2.79 17.28 -5.80
CA ASP A 229 1.40 17.05 -6.19
C ASP A 229 1.31 16.12 -7.43
N PRO A 230 0.45 15.08 -7.42
CA PRO A 230 0.21 14.20 -8.56
C PRO A 230 0.00 14.94 -9.90
N ALA A 231 -0.73 16.05 -9.87
CA ALA A 231 -1.07 16.82 -11.06
C ALA A 231 0.15 17.48 -11.70
N ALA A 232 1.18 17.82 -10.91
CA ALA A 232 2.39 18.45 -11.42
C ALA A 232 3.22 17.50 -12.29
N TRP A 233 3.30 16.24 -11.87
CA TRP A 233 4.10 15.22 -12.54
C TRP A 233 3.35 14.58 -13.71
N ALA A 234 2.10 14.18 -13.51
CA ALA A 234 1.29 13.63 -14.59
C ALA A 234 0.96 14.68 -15.68
N GLY A 235 0.75 15.93 -15.30
CA GLY A 235 0.42 17.01 -16.23
C GLY A 235 1.48 17.29 -17.28
N GLU A 236 2.77 17.09 -16.97
CA GLU A 236 3.83 17.19 -17.99
C GLU A 236 3.66 16.12 -19.07
N ALA A 237 3.43 14.87 -18.66
CA ALA A 237 3.23 13.75 -19.57
C ALA A 237 1.96 13.93 -20.42
N GLU A 238 0.86 14.39 -19.81
CA GLU A 238 -0.40 14.75 -20.50
C GLU A 238 -0.14 15.80 -21.59
N ALA A 239 0.63 16.85 -21.28
CA ALA A 239 0.95 17.91 -22.21
C ALA A 239 1.81 17.44 -23.40
N TRP A 240 2.82 16.58 -23.16
CA TRP A 240 3.63 15.99 -24.24
C TRP A 240 2.84 14.98 -25.08
N LEU A 241 1.92 14.22 -24.47
CA LEU A 241 1.01 13.34 -25.18
C LEU A 241 0.11 14.16 -26.12
N ALA A 242 -0.47 15.25 -25.62
CA ALA A 242 -1.29 16.16 -26.42
C ALA A 242 -0.52 16.84 -27.56
N SER A 243 0.80 17.00 -27.44
CA SER A 243 1.66 17.52 -28.51
C SER A 243 2.09 16.46 -29.53
N GLY A 244 1.76 15.18 -29.31
CA GLY A 244 2.23 14.04 -30.11
C GLY A 244 3.70 13.68 -29.92
N GLU A 245 4.38 14.23 -28.90
CA GLU A 245 5.78 13.94 -28.60
C GLU A 245 5.91 12.71 -27.68
N LEU A 246 5.50 11.55 -28.20
CA LEU A 246 5.30 10.32 -27.42
C LEU A 246 6.52 9.87 -26.59
N GLU A 247 7.74 10.08 -27.08
CA GLU A 247 8.96 9.73 -26.35
C GLU A 247 9.25 10.68 -25.16
N ARG A 248 8.86 11.96 -25.27
CA ARG A 248 8.93 12.89 -24.13
C ARG A 248 7.82 12.61 -23.15
N ALA A 249 6.63 12.31 -23.65
CA ALA A 249 5.50 11.92 -22.83
C ALA A 249 5.82 10.69 -21.98
N LEU A 250 6.40 9.65 -22.59
CA LEU A 250 6.78 8.44 -21.87
C LEU A 250 7.80 8.72 -20.77
N ARG A 251 8.87 9.46 -21.08
CA ARG A 251 9.88 9.84 -20.07
C ARG A 251 9.26 10.60 -18.90
N ALA A 252 8.40 11.59 -19.18
CA ALA A 252 7.72 12.35 -18.14
C ALA A 252 6.77 11.46 -17.31
N ALA A 253 6.08 10.50 -17.92
CA ALA A 253 5.21 9.56 -17.21
C ALA A 253 6.03 8.61 -16.31
N ASP A 254 7.16 8.10 -16.82
CA ASP A 254 8.09 7.28 -16.04
C ASP A 254 8.72 8.06 -14.88
N ASP A 255 9.09 9.33 -15.10
CA ASP A 255 9.56 10.23 -14.05
C ASP A 255 8.47 10.45 -12.98
N GLY A 256 7.20 10.57 -13.37
CA GLY A 256 6.06 10.67 -12.46
C GLY A 256 5.83 9.40 -11.64
N VAL A 257 5.89 8.21 -12.27
CA VAL A 257 5.81 6.91 -11.58
C VAL A 257 6.98 6.75 -10.61
N ALA A 258 8.21 7.04 -11.06
CA ALA A 258 9.40 6.98 -10.22
C ALA A 258 9.30 7.95 -9.04
N HIS A 259 8.89 9.20 -9.29
CA HIS A 259 8.68 10.21 -8.24
C HIS A 259 7.67 9.72 -7.19
N ALA A 260 6.54 9.14 -7.63
CA ALA A 260 5.52 8.63 -6.73
C ALA A 260 6.02 7.49 -5.82
N THR A 261 7.05 6.74 -6.24
CA THR A 261 7.61 5.61 -5.49
C THR A 261 8.90 5.94 -4.71
N ARG A 262 9.38 7.19 -4.77
CA ARG A 262 10.55 7.62 -3.99
C ARG A 262 10.24 7.62 -2.48
N PRO A 263 11.22 7.27 -1.63
CA PRO A 263 11.10 7.42 -0.19
C PRO A 263 10.88 8.90 0.14
N ARG A 264 9.76 9.21 0.75
CA ARG A 264 9.50 10.53 1.33
C ARG A 264 10.10 10.55 2.74
N ALA A 265 10.50 11.73 3.23
CA ALA A 265 11.04 11.90 4.59
C ALA A 265 10.13 11.36 5.72
N ILE A 266 8.87 11.06 5.39
CA ILE A 266 7.82 10.52 6.28
C ILE A 266 7.69 8.98 6.22
N ASP A 267 8.35 8.31 5.28
CA ASP A 267 8.15 6.87 4.96
C ASP A 267 8.81 5.89 5.94
N LEU A 268 9.39 6.39 7.04
CA LEU A 268 9.89 5.53 8.10
C LEU A 268 8.79 5.01 9.03
N MET A 269 7.57 5.59 9.01
CA MET A 269 6.36 5.03 9.65
C MET A 269 5.03 5.67 9.17
N ALA A 270 5.02 6.80 8.43
CA ALA A 270 3.76 7.49 8.16
C ALA A 270 3.00 6.96 6.93
N VAL A 271 1.69 6.92 7.13
CA VAL A 271 0.65 6.50 6.20
C VAL A 271 0.34 7.71 5.32
N ASN A 272 0.87 7.72 4.10
CA ASN A 272 0.27 8.51 3.03
C ASN A 272 0.06 7.66 1.77
N ASP A 273 -0.36 6.42 2.00
CA ASP A 273 -0.72 5.46 0.96
C ASP A 273 -1.76 6.07 0.02
N ASP A 274 -2.64 6.95 0.50
CA ASP A 274 -3.67 7.62 -0.31
C ASP A 274 -3.06 8.60 -1.32
N LEU A 275 -2.16 9.50 -0.89
CA LEU A 275 -1.48 10.40 -1.83
C LEU A 275 -0.57 9.62 -2.79
N GLN A 276 0.07 8.55 -2.31
CA GLN A 276 0.92 7.70 -3.14
C GLN A 276 0.11 6.94 -4.21
N ARG A 277 -1.05 6.38 -3.83
CA ARG A 277 -2.03 5.79 -4.75
C ARG A 277 -2.55 6.80 -5.75
N ALA A 278 -2.84 8.03 -5.32
CA ALA A 278 -3.29 9.11 -6.21
C ALA A 278 -2.20 9.48 -7.23
N SER A 279 -0.94 9.68 -6.77
CA SER A 279 0.22 9.94 -7.65
C SER A 279 0.47 8.83 -8.65
N LEU A 280 0.47 7.58 -8.19
CA LEU A 280 0.70 6.41 -9.05
C LEU A 280 -0.44 6.19 -10.03
N SER A 281 -1.69 6.22 -9.57
CA SER A 281 -2.83 5.96 -10.46
C SER A 281 -2.90 6.97 -11.60
N ARG A 282 -2.70 8.26 -11.32
CA ARG A 282 -2.68 9.29 -12.36
C ARG A 282 -1.51 9.10 -13.33
N SER A 283 -0.31 8.82 -12.82
CA SER A 283 0.87 8.64 -13.68
C SER A 283 0.78 7.38 -14.55
N LEU A 284 0.27 6.28 -14.00
CA LEU A 284 0.03 5.02 -14.72
C LEU A 284 -1.08 5.16 -15.76
N LEU A 285 -2.16 5.91 -15.47
CA LEU A 285 -3.20 6.20 -16.45
C LEU A 285 -2.64 6.92 -17.69
N VAL A 286 -1.84 7.97 -17.47
CA VAL A 286 -1.23 8.72 -18.57
C VAL A 286 -0.23 7.84 -19.32
N ARG A 287 0.55 7.01 -18.62
CA ARG A 287 1.46 6.05 -19.25
C ARG A 287 0.71 5.00 -20.09
N ALA A 288 -0.45 4.53 -19.63
CA ALA A 288 -1.32 3.63 -20.39
C ALA A 288 -1.81 4.28 -21.70
N GLN A 289 -2.24 5.55 -21.65
CA GLN A 289 -2.63 6.32 -22.83
C GLN A 289 -1.47 6.49 -23.83
N ILE A 290 -0.25 6.74 -23.30
CA ILE A 290 0.97 6.83 -24.13
C ILE A 290 1.30 5.48 -24.76
N HIS A 291 1.22 4.38 -24.02
CA HIS A 291 1.44 3.03 -24.55
C HIS A 291 0.41 2.67 -25.62
N GLU A 292 -0.87 3.02 -25.44
CA GLU A 292 -1.89 2.86 -26.48
C GLU A 292 -1.49 3.64 -27.75
N ALA A 293 -1.13 4.92 -27.62
CA ALA A 293 -0.73 5.77 -28.75
C ALA A 293 0.52 5.26 -29.46
N ARG A 294 1.42 4.59 -28.74
CA ARG A 294 2.65 3.95 -29.27
C ARG A 294 2.40 2.54 -29.82
N SER A 295 1.17 2.02 -29.79
CA SER A 295 0.82 0.65 -30.20
C SER A 295 1.45 -0.46 -29.34
N TYR A 296 1.57 -0.22 -28.03
CA TYR A 296 2.01 -1.18 -27.00
C TYR A 296 0.84 -1.57 -26.09
N PRO A 297 -0.10 -2.39 -26.59
CA PRO A 297 -1.36 -2.62 -25.89
C PRO A 297 -1.25 -3.53 -24.67
N GLN A 298 -0.18 -4.33 -24.54
CA GLN A 298 -0.01 -5.21 -23.40
C GLN A 298 0.35 -4.38 -22.15
N GLU A 299 1.30 -3.48 -22.33
CA GLU A 299 1.76 -2.49 -21.35
C GLU A 299 0.64 -1.51 -21.01
N ALA A 300 -0.08 -1.00 -22.03
CA ALA A 300 -1.22 -0.11 -21.81
C ALA A 300 -2.31 -0.77 -20.94
N LEU A 301 -2.60 -2.05 -21.17
CA LEU A 301 -3.61 -2.79 -20.42
C LEU A 301 -3.17 -3.04 -18.97
N ALA A 302 -1.89 -3.38 -18.75
CA ALA A 302 -1.33 -3.60 -17.42
C ALA A 302 -1.32 -2.30 -16.60
N ASP A 303 -0.84 -1.20 -17.19
CA ASP A 303 -0.81 0.11 -16.52
C ASP A 303 -2.21 0.60 -16.17
N LEU A 304 -3.18 0.49 -17.08
CA LEU A 304 -4.57 0.88 -16.81
C LEU A 304 -5.19 0.03 -15.69
N ALA A 305 -4.94 -1.27 -15.68
CA ALA A 305 -5.44 -2.15 -14.63
C ALA A 305 -4.87 -1.76 -13.25
N LEU A 306 -3.57 -1.51 -13.16
CA LEU A 306 -2.92 -1.04 -11.93
C LEU A 306 -3.43 0.35 -11.51
N ALA A 307 -3.61 1.26 -12.45
CA ALA A 307 -4.14 2.60 -12.20
C ALA A 307 -5.54 2.54 -11.57
N ASN A 308 -6.45 1.76 -12.16
CA ASN A 308 -7.81 1.57 -11.65
C ASN A 308 -7.82 0.93 -10.25
N ILE A 309 -6.98 -0.08 -9.99
CA ILE A 309 -6.91 -0.72 -8.67
C ILE A 309 -6.40 0.27 -7.60
N LEU A 310 -5.37 1.06 -7.93
CA LEU A 310 -4.80 2.04 -7.02
C LEU A 310 -5.79 3.18 -6.73
N ALA A 311 -6.52 3.64 -7.73
CA ALA A 311 -7.56 4.67 -7.60
C ALA A 311 -8.85 4.16 -6.94
N ARG A 312 -9.10 2.85 -7.00
CA ARG A 312 -10.37 2.22 -6.58
C ARG A 312 -11.59 2.76 -7.32
N GLU A 313 -11.39 3.13 -8.58
CA GLU A 313 -12.43 3.64 -9.47
C GLU A 313 -12.06 3.43 -10.95
N HIS A 314 -13.02 3.61 -11.84
CA HIS A 314 -12.81 3.54 -13.29
C HIS A 314 -12.29 4.89 -13.80
N LEU A 315 -11.03 4.92 -14.26
CA LEU A 315 -10.37 6.18 -14.63
C LEU A 315 -10.62 6.62 -16.08
N ASP A 316 -10.75 5.68 -17.03
CA ASP A 316 -11.00 5.97 -18.45
C ASP A 316 -11.74 4.80 -19.12
N ASP A 317 -13.08 4.82 -19.05
CA ASP A 317 -13.95 3.77 -19.59
C ASP A 317 -13.71 3.54 -21.10
N LYS A 318 -13.47 4.62 -21.85
CA LYS A 318 -13.28 4.51 -23.31
C LYS A 318 -11.98 3.83 -23.64
N LEU A 319 -10.89 4.15 -22.93
CA LEU A 319 -9.62 3.45 -23.06
C LEU A 319 -9.77 1.98 -22.64
N GLY A 320 -10.42 1.74 -21.50
CA GLY A 320 -10.72 0.40 -20.99
C GLY A 320 -11.46 -0.47 -21.99
N GLU A 321 -12.53 0.03 -22.59
CA GLU A 321 -13.31 -0.68 -23.63
C GLU A 321 -12.45 -1.05 -24.85
N ARG A 322 -11.61 -0.11 -25.34
CA ARG A 322 -10.72 -0.35 -26.48
C ARG A 322 -9.69 -1.42 -26.17
N LEU A 323 -8.99 -1.29 -25.04
CA LEU A 323 -7.96 -2.23 -24.62
C LEU A 323 -8.53 -3.61 -24.29
N ALA A 324 -9.70 -3.69 -23.65
CA ALA A 324 -10.40 -4.95 -23.38
C ALA A 324 -10.90 -5.64 -24.65
N LYS A 325 -11.33 -4.88 -25.67
CA LYS A 325 -11.66 -5.45 -26.98
C LYS A 325 -10.42 -6.05 -27.64
N LEU A 326 -9.29 -5.35 -27.59
CA LEU A 326 -8.05 -5.82 -28.18
C LEU A 326 -7.48 -7.05 -27.44
N SER A 327 -7.54 -7.05 -26.10
CA SER A 327 -7.03 -8.15 -25.27
C SER A 327 -7.73 -9.48 -25.55
N ARG A 328 -9.02 -9.49 -25.91
CA ARG A 328 -9.74 -10.70 -26.34
C ARG A 328 -9.10 -11.41 -27.54
N SER A 329 -8.41 -10.66 -28.40
CA SER A 329 -7.67 -11.24 -29.53
C SER A 329 -6.22 -11.59 -29.18
N LEU A 330 -5.55 -10.79 -28.35
CA LEU A 330 -4.15 -10.96 -27.99
C LEU A 330 -3.92 -12.03 -26.91
N ALA A 331 -4.78 -12.10 -25.90
CA ALA A 331 -4.61 -13.02 -24.77
C ALA A 331 -4.51 -14.49 -25.22
N PRO A 332 -5.37 -15.01 -26.12
CA PRO A 332 -5.23 -16.39 -26.61
C PRO A 332 -3.89 -16.67 -27.31
N MET A 333 -3.30 -15.68 -27.98
CA MET A 333 -2.00 -15.82 -28.64
C MET A 333 -0.86 -15.92 -27.62
N VAL A 334 -0.91 -15.11 -26.55
CA VAL A 334 0.07 -15.18 -25.46
C VAL A 334 -0.13 -16.46 -24.63
N GLU A 335 -1.38 -16.83 -24.32
CA GLU A 335 -1.72 -18.09 -23.62
C GLU A 335 -1.19 -19.33 -24.36
N ALA A 336 -1.15 -19.32 -25.69
CA ALA A 336 -0.64 -20.44 -26.48
C ALA A 336 0.84 -20.76 -26.22
N SER A 337 1.63 -19.76 -25.80
CA SER A 337 3.03 -19.91 -25.39
C SER A 337 3.18 -20.55 -24.01
N TYR A 338 2.12 -20.51 -23.17
CA TYR A 338 2.11 -20.98 -21.79
C TYR A 338 1.08 -22.09 -21.59
N ARG A 339 1.36 -23.25 -22.18
CA ARG A 339 0.46 -24.42 -22.14
C ARG A 339 0.24 -24.90 -20.71
N GLY A 340 -1.02 -25.00 -20.31
CA GLY A 340 -1.39 -25.52 -19.00
C GLY A 340 -2.77 -25.05 -18.55
N ARG A 341 -3.16 -25.49 -17.36
CA ARG A 341 -4.41 -25.12 -16.70
C ARG A 341 -4.41 -23.67 -16.18
N ASP A 342 -3.23 -23.11 -15.94
CA ASP A 342 -3.00 -21.73 -15.48
C ASP A 342 -1.82 -21.11 -16.26
N PRO A 343 -2.10 -20.37 -17.35
CA PRO A 343 -1.07 -19.71 -18.16
C PRO A 343 -0.24 -18.67 -17.38
N VAL A 344 -0.83 -17.97 -16.40
CA VAL A 344 -0.12 -16.97 -15.57
C VAL A 344 0.90 -17.67 -14.68
N ALA A 345 0.51 -18.73 -13.97
CA ALA A 345 1.44 -19.51 -13.15
C ALA A 345 2.50 -20.21 -14.01
N THR A 346 2.15 -20.63 -15.22
CA THR A 346 3.09 -21.25 -16.17
C THR A 346 4.15 -20.25 -16.64
N ALA A 347 3.76 -19.00 -16.95
CA ALA A 347 4.66 -17.91 -17.29
C ALA A 347 5.60 -17.55 -16.12
N MET A 348 5.05 -17.40 -14.91
CA MET A 348 5.87 -17.19 -13.71
C MET A 348 6.86 -18.34 -13.45
N SER A 349 6.44 -19.59 -13.69
CA SER A 349 7.33 -20.75 -13.57
C SER A 349 8.36 -20.84 -14.69
N ALA A 350 8.07 -20.27 -15.88
CA ALA A 350 9.04 -20.14 -16.96
C ALA A 350 10.12 -19.12 -16.59
N ALA A 351 9.73 -17.93 -16.11
CA ALA A 351 10.66 -16.90 -15.63
C ALA A 351 11.66 -17.45 -14.59
N ARG A 352 11.19 -18.24 -13.61
CA ARG A 352 12.05 -18.85 -12.57
C ARG A 352 12.99 -19.94 -13.08
N ARG A 353 12.80 -20.45 -14.30
CA ARG A 353 13.64 -21.51 -14.91
C ARG A 353 14.70 -20.95 -15.85
N VAL A 354 14.59 -19.68 -16.22
CA VAL A 354 15.59 -19.00 -17.03
C VAL A 354 16.90 -18.91 -16.23
N SER A 355 18.03 -19.09 -16.91
CA SER A 355 19.36 -18.98 -16.30
C SER A 355 19.59 -17.55 -15.79
N ASP A 356 20.32 -17.41 -14.68
CA ASP A 356 20.74 -16.10 -14.16
C ASP A 356 21.55 -15.27 -15.18
N SER A 357 22.03 -15.89 -16.26
CA SER A 357 22.72 -15.24 -17.38
C SER A 357 21.81 -14.58 -18.42
N ASP A 358 20.49 -14.83 -18.39
CA ASP A 358 19.52 -14.30 -19.37
C ASP A 358 18.29 -13.67 -18.70
N LEU A 359 18.54 -12.64 -17.89
CA LEU A 359 17.50 -11.99 -17.10
C LEU A 359 16.45 -11.24 -17.96
N ASP A 360 16.76 -10.91 -19.22
CA ASP A 360 15.80 -10.27 -20.12
C ASP A 360 14.73 -11.28 -20.60
N GLU A 361 15.08 -12.52 -20.93
CA GLU A 361 14.11 -13.60 -21.21
C GLU A 361 13.19 -13.85 -20.00
N ALA A 362 13.76 -13.81 -18.79
CA ALA A 362 12.98 -13.96 -17.55
C ALA A 362 11.94 -12.83 -17.39
N LEU A 363 12.31 -11.60 -17.71
CA LEU A 363 11.42 -10.44 -17.64
C LEU A 363 10.29 -10.51 -18.69
N GLU A 364 10.57 -10.99 -19.91
CA GLU A 364 9.54 -11.19 -20.94
C GLU A 364 8.43 -12.15 -20.45
N HIS A 365 8.80 -13.22 -19.75
CA HIS A 365 7.84 -14.12 -19.14
C HIS A 365 7.00 -13.46 -18.04
N ILE A 366 7.60 -12.55 -17.25
CA ILE A 366 6.90 -11.81 -16.20
C ILE A 366 5.96 -10.75 -16.79
N ASP A 367 6.37 -10.04 -17.84
CA ASP A 367 5.51 -9.07 -18.52
C ASP A 367 4.33 -9.77 -19.20
N ALA A 368 4.52 -10.98 -19.74
CA ALA A 368 3.42 -11.82 -20.22
C ALA A 368 2.44 -12.19 -19.08
N ALA A 369 2.95 -12.52 -17.88
CA ALA A 369 2.11 -12.80 -16.72
C ALA A 369 1.30 -11.57 -16.27
N LEU A 370 1.90 -10.38 -16.27
CA LEU A 370 1.21 -9.12 -15.99
C LEU A 370 0.10 -8.84 -17.01
N PHE A 371 0.40 -8.99 -18.30
CA PHE A 371 -0.57 -8.81 -19.38
C PHE A 371 -1.74 -9.78 -19.26
N LEU A 372 -1.49 -11.08 -19.07
CA LEU A 372 -2.53 -12.08 -18.92
C LEU A 372 -3.41 -11.81 -17.70
N THR A 373 -2.81 -11.35 -16.60
CA THR A 373 -3.55 -10.93 -15.39
C THR A 373 -4.46 -9.73 -15.69
N ALA A 374 -3.95 -8.71 -16.38
CA ALA A 374 -4.72 -7.53 -16.78
C ALA A 374 -5.83 -7.84 -17.81
N ALA A 375 -5.61 -8.84 -18.69
CA ALA A 375 -6.63 -9.31 -19.63
C ALA A 375 -7.83 -9.95 -18.91
N ILE A 376 -7.57 -10.70 -17.83
CA ILE A 376 -8.60 -11.33 -17.01
C ILE A 376 -9.45 -10.29 -16.27
N THR A 377 -8.85 -9.15 -15.88
CA THR A 377 -9.58 -8.06 -15.23
C THR A 377 -10.40 -7.19 -16.20
N ARG A 378 -10.43 -7.56 -17.50
CA ARG A 378 -11.06 -6.80 -18.59
C ARG A 378 -10.55 -5.34 -18.67
N GLY A 379 -9.24 -5.14 -18.52
CA GLY A 379 -8.62 -3.81 -18.63
C GLY A 379 -8.94 -2.90 -17.44
N GLY A 380 -9.03 -3.48 -16.25
CA GLY A 380 -9.29 -2.73 -15.03
C GLY A 380 -10.77 -2.53 -14.68
N GLY A 381 -11.69 -2.84 -15.59
CA GLY A 381 -13.15 -2.67 -15.39
C GLY A 381 -13.78 -3.62 -14.36
N ARG A 382 -13.13 -4.70 -13.95
CA ARG A 382 -13.49 -5.44 -12.73
C ARG A 382 -12.53 -5.17 -11.58
N ALA A 383 -11.34 -4.64 -11.90
CA ALA A 383 -10.27 -4.40 -10.95
C ALA A 383 -10.53 -3.19 -10.05
N ALA A 384 -11.19 -2.16 -10.57
CA ALA A 384 -11.67 -1.02 -9.78
C ALA A 384 -12.75 -1.44 -8.78
N ASP A 385 -13.63 -2.38 -9.15
CA ASP A 385 -14.74 -2.83 -8.30
C ASP A 385 -14.27 -3.73 -7.15
N GLN A 386 -13.16 -4.47 -7.34
CA GLN A 386 -12.60 -5.42 -6.37
C GLN A 386 -11.08 -5.26 -6.19
N PRO A 387 -10.61 -4.10 -5.74
CA PRO A 387 -9.19 -3.75 -5.76
C PRO A 387 -8.33 -4.68 -4.89
N GLU A 388 -8.86 -5.22 -3.80
CA GLU A 388 -8.16 -6.15 -2.92
C GLU A 388 -7.93 -7.51 -3.60
N ILE A 389 -8.93 -8.04 -4.30
CA ILE A 389 -8.86 -9.34 -4.99
C ILE A 389 -7.85 -9.25 -6.14
N TYR A 390 -8.02 -8.25 -7.01
CA TYR A 390 -7.15 -8.11 -8.17
C TYR A 390 -5.75 -7.64 -7.78
N GLY A 391 -5.62 -6.78 -6.77
CA GLY A 391 -4.32 -6.40 -6.20
C GLY A 391 -3.50 -7.61 -5.74
N SER A 392 -4.15 -8.61 -5.12
CA SER A 392 -3.50 -9.86 -4.69
C SER A 392 -2.99 -10.73 -5.85
N LEU A 393 -3.52 -10.58 -7.07
CA LEU A 393 -3.05 -11.28 -8.27
C LEU A 393 -1.82 -10.60 -8.89
N PHE A 394 -1.77 -9.26 -8.87
CA PHE A 394 -0.66 -8.50 -9.43
C PHE A 394 0.58 -8.49 -8.53
N ALA A 395 0.41 -8.40 -7.21
CA ALA A 395 1.52 -8.23 -6.29
C ALA A 395 2.60 -9.32 -6.36
N PRO A 396 2.28 -10.64 -6.44
CA PRO A 396 3.31 -11.67 -6.60
C PRO A 396 4.13 -11.51 -7.89
N ILE A 397 3.47 -11.09 -8.98
CA ILE A 397 4.12 -10.88 -10.27
C ILE A 397 5.08 -9.70 -10.20
N LEU A 398 4.64 -8.59 -9.58
CA LEU A 398 5.46 -7.40 -9.35
C LEU A 398 6.65 -7.68 -8.42
N PHE A 399 6.47 -8.45 -7.34
CA PHE A 399 7.57 -8.85 -6.47
C PHE A 399 8.61 -9.70 -7.22
N THR A 400 8.18 -10.64 -8.06
CA THR A 400 9.13 -11.41 -8.89
C THR A 400 9.79 -10.54 -9.96
N ARG A 401 9.07 -9.58 -10.56
CA ARG A 401 9.67 -8.61 -11.50
C ARG A 401 10.76 -7.78 -10.83
N ALA A 402 10.51 -7.34 -9.60
CA ALA A 402 11.46 -6.58 -8.82
C ALA A 402 12.73 -7.37 -8.49
N GLU A 403 12.61 -8.66 -8.13
CA GLU A 403 13.76 -9.54 -7.92
C GLU A 403 14.67 -9.60 -9.17
N LEU A 404 14.07 -9.81 -10.34
CA LEU A 404 14.81 -9.85 -11.61
C LEU A 404 15.46 -8.50 -11.95
N GLN A 405 14.74 -7.40 -11.73
CA GLN A 405 15.26 -6.05 -11.93
C GLN A 405 16.42 -5.74 -10.97
N LEU A 406 16.37 -6.18 -9.71
CA LEU A 406 17.47 -6.03 -8.75
C LEU A 406 18.71 -6.83 -9.17
N ALA A 407 18.51 -8.02 -9.72
CA ALA A 407 19.59 -8.84 -10.27
C ALA A 407 20.26 -8.17 -11.48
N GLN A 408 19.50 -7.44 -12.30
CA GLN A 408 20.02 -6.61 -13.39
C GLN A 408 20.60 -5.25 -12.95
N GLY A 409 20.53 -4.91 -11.65
CA GLY A 409 20.95 -3.60 -11.14
C GLY A 409 19.98 -2.45 -11.45
N ARG A 410 18.75 -2.73 -11.89
CA ARG A 410 17.68 -1.75 -12.15
C ARG A 410 16.94 -1.38 -10.85
N ILE A 411 17.65 -0.74 -9.91
CA ILE A 411 17.17 -0.47 -8.54
C ILE A 411 15.86 0.34 -8.52
N GLU A 412 15.75 1.41 -9.30
CA GLU A 412 14.54 2.26 -9.31
C GLU A 412 13.30 1.55 -9.89
N ALA A 413 13.51 0.68 -10.89
CA ALA A 413 12.44 -0.14 -11.44
C ALA A 413 11.93 -1.14 -10.38
N ALA A 414 12.87 -1.81 -9.69
CA ALA A 414 12.51 -2.73 -8.61
C ALA A 414 11.78 -2.04 -7.46
N ARG A 415 12.23 -0.83 -7.08
CA ARG A 415 11.55 0.01 -6.10
C ARG A 415 10.12 0.29 -6.51
N THR A 416 9.91 0.65 -7.77
CA THR A 416 8.58 0.94 -8.31
C THR A 416 7.65 -0.26 -8.14
N ASP A 417 8.09 -1.44 -8.55
CA ASP A 417 7.30 -2.67 -8.47
C ASP A 417 6.99 -3.08 -7.02
N VAL A 418 7.98 -2.95 -6.14
CA VAL A 418 7.88 -3.30 -4.71
C VAL A 418 6.90 -2.35 -3.99
N VAL A 419 6.93 -1.06 -4.31
CA VAL A 419 5.98 -0.06 -3.79
C VAL A 419 4.57 -0.31 -4.31
N ILE A 420 4.39 -0.52 -5.62
CA ILE A 420 3.07 -0.80 -6.20
C ILE A 420 2.50 -2.08 -5.56
N ALA A 421 3.24 -3.18 -5.55
CA ALA A 421 2.80 -4.44 -4.94
C ALA A 421 2.32 -4.26 -3.49
N THR A 422 3.03 -3.42 -2.74
CA THR A 422 2.70 -3.13 -1.34
C THR A 422 1.45 -2.29 -1.17
N LEU A 423 1.22 -1.30 -2.04
CA LEU A 423 -0.04 -0.56 -2.05
C LEU A 423 -1.21 -1.45 -2.45
N LEU A 424 -0.98 -2.49 -3.26
CA LEU A 424 -2.00 -3.46 -3.64
C LEU A 424 -2.37 -4.43 -2.51
N THR A 425 -1.40 -4.92 -1.73
CA THR A 425 -1.63 -5.99 -0.72
C THR A 425 -1.46 -5.58 0.74
N GLY A 426 -1.02 -4.36 1.01
CA GLY A 426 -0.64 -3.90 2.34
C GLY A 426 0.77 -4.33 2.77
N ARG A 427 1.25 -3.73 3.87
CA ARG A 427 2.64 -3.85 4.39
C ARG A 427 2.88 -5.08 5.28
N SER A 428 1.86 -5.91 5.50
CA SER A 428 1.96 -7.14 6.31
C SER A 428 2.64 -8.30 5.55
N GLN A 429 2.92 -8.13 4.26
CA GLN A 429 3.55 -9.16 3.43
C GLN A 429 5.04 -9.28 3.78
N PRO A 430 5.53 -10.47 4.19
CA PRO A 430 6.92 -10.65 4.60
C PRO A 430 7.96 -10.31 3.50
N TRP A 431 7.61 -10.53 2.23
CA TRP A 431 8.52 -10.30 1.08
C TRP A 431 8.77 -8.85 0.73
N TRP A 432 7.83 -7.97 1.05
CA TRP A 432 8.03 -6.53 0.94
C TRP A 432 9.27 -6.09 1.71
N TRP A 433 9.38 -6.54 2.97
CA TRP A 433 10.49 -6.16 3.86
C TRP A 433 11.84 -6.69 3.37
N ARG A 434 11.87 -7.90 2.81
CA ARG A 434 13.11 -8.42 2.19
C ARG A 434 13.56 -7.54 1.03
N LEU A 435 12.70 -7.32 0.05
CA LEU A 435 13.07 -6.58 -1.17
C LEU A 435 13.37 -5.11 -0.87
N ARG A 436 12.65 -4.51 0.07
CA ARG A 436 12.95 -3.18 0.59
C ARG A 436 14.35 -3.14 1.19
N GLY A 437 14.74 -4.13 1.98
CA GLY A 437 16.08 -4.26 2.55
C GLY A 437 17.16 -4.33 1.46
N GLU A 438 16.94 -5.13 0.41
CA GLU A 438 17.88 -5.25 -0.72
C GLU A 438 18.04 -3.93 -1.50
N ILE A 439 16.94 -3.21 -1.74
CA ILE A 439 16.97 -1.88 -2.38
C ILE A 439 17.76 -0.89 -1.51
N GLN A 440 17.46 -0.84 -0.21
CA GLN A 440 18.12 0.06 0.73
C GLN A 440 19.62 -0.24 0.85
N GLU A 441 19.99 -1.52 0.91
CA GLU A 441 21.38 -1.95 0.94
C GLU A 441 22.13 -1.49 -0.31
N LYS A 442 21.56 -1.70 -1.50
CA LYS A 442 22.17 -1.25 -2.77
C LYS A 442 22.26 0.27 -2.88
N ASN A 443 21.41 1.03 -2.19
CA ASN A 443 21.47 2.48 -2.09
C ASN A 443 22.44 2.99 -1.01
N GLY A 444 23.07 2.10 -0.24
CA GLY A 444 23.95 2.48 0.88
C GLY A 444 23.20 2.91 2.15
N GLU A 445 21.89 2.69 2.23
CA GLU A 445 21.04 2.99 3.37
C GLU A 445 21.09 1.84 4.40
N TYR A 446 22.28 1.51 4.90
CA TYR A 446 22.54 0.28 5.66
C TYR A 446 21.68 0.13 6.93
N ASP A 447 21.46 1.21 7.69
CA ASP A 447 20.63 1.15 8.91
C ASP A 447 19.17 0.84 8.58
N ALA A 448 18.65 1.39 7.47
CA ALA A 448 17.30 1.12 7.00
C ALA A 448 17.18 -0.31 6.43
N ALA A 449 18.20 -0.74 5.68
CA ALA A 449 18.30 -2.10 5.15
C ALA A 449 18.31 -3.14 6.27
N PHE A 450 19.10 -2.91 7.32
CA PHE A 450 19.14 -3.77 8.51
C PHE A 450 17.77 -3.90 9.15
N ALA A 451 17.07 -2.78 9.35
CA ALA A 451 15.73 -2.79 9.93
C ALA A 451 14.74 -3.59 9.07
N SER A 452 14.77 -3.39 7.75
CA SER A 452 13.91 -4.12 6.82
C SER A 452 14.21 -5.63 6.81
N TYR A 453 15.49 -6.02 6.78
CA TYR A 453 15.87 -7.44 6.90
C TYR A 453 15.49 -8.04 8.25
N ALA A 454 15.58 -7.28 9.34
CA ALA A 454 15.23 -7.77 10.67
C ALA A 454 13.73 -8.07 10.73
N ILE A 455 12.90 -7.13 10.26
CA ILE A 455 11.45 -7.30 10.17
C ILE A 455 11.09 -8.48 9.26
N ALA A 456 11.70 -8.57 8.07
CA ALA A 456 11.48 -9.70 7.17
C ALA A 456 11.80 -11.05 7.85
N ARG A 457 12.94 -11.14 8.54
CA ARG A 457 13.35 -12.33 9.29
C ARG A 457 12.36 -12.68 10.39
N GLY A 458 11.91 -11.70 11.16
CA GLY A 458 10.90 -11.89 12.19
C GLY A 458 9.53 -12.30 11.64
N LEU A 459 9.22 -11.92 10.40
CA LEU A 459 8.04 -12.37 9.66
C LEU A 459 8.22 -13.73 8.98
N GLY A 460 9.35 -14.42 9.20
CA GLY A 460 9.60 -15.78 8.72
C GLY A 460 10.39 -15.87 7.42
N ILE A 461 10.95 -14.78 6.91
CA ILE A 461 11.83 -14.85 5.73
C ILE A 461 13.17 -15.53 6.08
N PRO A 462 13.51 -16.66 5.43
CA PRO A 462 14.80 -17.34 5.66
C PRO A 462 15.95 -16.60 4.98
N ASP A 463 17.18 -17.03 5.29
CA ASP A 463 18.42 -16.68 4.57
C ASP A 463 18.81 -15.19 4.60
N LEU A 464 18.37 -14.43 5.61
CA LEU A 464 18.72 -13.01 5.79
C LEU A 464 19.91 -12.76 6.72
N ASP A 465 20.45 -13.80 7.34
CA ASP A 465 21.51 -13.67 8.35
C ASP A 465 22.77 -12.98 7.79
N GLU A 466 23.16 -13.25 6.54
CA GLU A 466 24.32 -12.60 5.91
C GLU A 466 24.05 -11.12 5.60
N GLY A 467 22.86 -10.80 5.08
CA GLY A 467 22.43 -9.42 4.82
C GLY A 467 22.32 -8.61 6.11
N LEU A 468 21.76 -9.18 7.16
CA LEU A 468 21.70 -8.59 8.49
C LEU A 468 23.10 -8.32 9.06
N GLN A 469 24.00 -9.29 8.98
CA GLN A 469 25.37 -9.09 9.45
C GLN A 469 26.10 -7.99 8.67
N ARG A 470 25.90 -7.94 7.35
CA ARG A 470 26.57 -6.98 6.47
C ARG A 470 26.04 -5.56 6.60
N THR A 471 24.74 -5.40 6.83
CA THR A 471 24.07 -4.09 6.98
C THR A 471 24.13 -3.56 8.40
N TYR A 472 24.47 -4.38 9.40
CA TYR A 472 24.53 -3.95 10.78
C TYR A 472 25.73 -3.03 11.08
N VAL A 473 25.44 -1.80 11.51
CA VAL A 473 26.44 -0.79 11.90
C VAL A 473 26.42 -0.48 13.41
N GLY A 474 25.66 -1.25 14.19
CA GLY A 474 25.46 -1.05 15.64
C GLY A 474 26.53 -1.72 16.53
N LEU A 475 26.51 -1.40 17.83
CA LEU A 475 27.35 -2.05 18.83
C LEU A 475 26.69 -3.37 19.31
N GLY A 476 27.47 -4.42 19.57
CA GLY A 476 26.94 -5.70 20.07
C GLY A 476 26.53 -6.69 18.97
N SER A 477 25.65 -7.65 19.31
CA SER A 477 25.27 -8.73 18.39
C SER A 477 24.15 -8.27 17.45
N TRP A 478 24.41 -8.28 16.15
CA TRP A 478 23.39 -8.06 15.12
C TRP A 478 22.19 -9.01 15.29
N LYS A 479 22.38 -10.22 15.84
CA LYS A 479 21.28 -11.16 16.11
C LYS A 479 20.33 -10.65 17.21
N ALA A 480 20.89 -10.05 18.26
CA ALA A 480 20.08 -9.48 19.35
C ALA A 480 19.32 -8.25 18.85
N ALA A 481 19.99 -7.37 18.09
CA ALA A 481 19.37 -6.22 17.46
C ALA A 481 18.26 -6.64 16.46
N ALA A 482 18.49 -7.67 15.65
CA ALA A 482 17.50 -8.19 14.71
C ALA A 482 16.26 -8.76 15.43
N ILE A 483 16.44 -9.45 16.56
CA ILE A 483 15.31 -9.93 17.38
C ILE A 483 14.53 -8.77 18.00
N GLN A 484 15.20 -7.70 18.43
CA GLN A 484 14.54 -6.54 19.00
C GLN A 484 13.75 -5.75 17.95
N VAL A 485 14.30 -5.61 16.74
CA VAL A 485 13.68 -4.83 15.65
C VAL A 485 12.58 -5.62 14.95
N GLY A 486 12.81 -6.88 14.63
CA GLY A 486 11.87 -7.69 13.84
C GLY A 486 11.09 -8.73 14.62
N GLY A 487 11.48 -9.04 15.85
CA GLY A 487 10.98 -10.19 16.59
C GLY A 487 11.79 -11.47 16.34
N LEU A 488 11.46 -12.52 17.11
CA LEU A 488 12.02 -13.86 16.85
C LEU A 488 11.44 -14.42 15.54
N PRO A 489 12.28 -15.02 14.68
CA PRO A 489 11.77 -15.72 13.50
C PRO A 489 10.87 -16.89 13.95
N PRO A 490 9.72 -17.11 13.30
CA PRO A 490 8.85 -18.25 13.57
C PRO A 490 9.54 -19.57 13.22
N ASP A 491 9.08 -20.67 13.84
CA ASP A 491 9.59 -22.02 13.59
C ASP A 491 9.32 -22.51 12.15
N GLU A 492 8.24 -22.02 11.52
CA GLU A 492 7.91 -22.29 10.12
C GLU A 492 8.24 -21.06 9.25
N PRO A 493 8.96 -21.23 8.12
CA PRO A 493 9.30 -20.13 7.24
C PRO A 493 8.07 -19.60 6.51
N ALA A 494 8.07 -18.29 6.24
CA ALA A 494 7.05 -17.66 5.42
C ALA A 494 7.06 -18.27 4.00
N PRO A 495 5.90 -18.55 3.42
CA PRO A 495 5.83 -19.14 2.10
C PRO A 495 6.16 -18.07 1.02
N PRO A 496 6.69 -18.48 -0.15
CA PRO A 496 7.17 -17.57 -1.19
C PRO A 496 6.06 -16.65 -1.75
N PRO A 497 6.39 -15.53 -2.43
CA PRO A 497 5.39 -14.60 -2.95
C PRO A 497 4.41 -15.35 -3.87
N GLY A 498 3.10 -15.20 -3.59
CA GLY A 498 2.03 -15.90 -4.31
C GLY A 498 1.62 -17.28 -3.76
N ALA A 499 2.18 -17.71 -2.62
CA ALA A 499 1.80 -18.96 -1.95
C ALA A 499 0.71 -18.80 -0.85
N ASP A 500 0.47 -17.57 -0.36
CA ASP A 500 -0.49 -17.31 0.73
C ASP A 500 -1.80 -16.63 0.30
N ARG A 501 -2.85 -17.04 1.03
CA ARG A 501 -4.28 -16.73 0.86
C ARG A 501 -4.63 -15.32 1.39
N PRO A 502 -5.76 -14.73 0.97
CA PRO A 502 -6.28 -13.52 1.63
C PRO A 502 -6.60 -13.79 3.10
N VAL A 503 -6.15 -12.90 4.00
CA VAL A 503 -6.53 -12.87 5.42
C VAL A 503 -7.77 -11.99 5.56
N VAL A 504 -8.84 -12.51 6.16
CA VAL A 504 -10.15 -11.85 6.32
C VAL A 504 -10.38 -11.46 7.78
N ALA A 505 -10.84 -10.23 8.03
CA ALA A 505 -11.27 -9.73 9.34
C ALA A 505 -12.69 -10.20 9.73
N ALA A 506 -12.99 -10.12 11.03
CA ALA A 506 -14.08 -10.83 11.73
C ALA A 506 -15.54 -10.67 11.23
N ALA A 507 -16.33 -11.74 11.43
CA ALA A 507 -17.67 -11.98 10.91
C ALA A 507 -18.85 -11.33 11.68
N PRO A 508 -19.99 -11.04 11.02
CA PRO A 508 -21.30 -10.90 11.65
C PRO A 508 -22.09 -12.23 11.67
N ALA A 509 -22.99 -12.38 12.65
CA ALA A 509 -23.74 -13.61 12.93
C ALA A 509 -24.86 -13.96 11.91
N PRO A 510 -25.20 -15.25 11.73
CA PRO A 510 -26.10 -15.70 10.66
C PRO A 510 -27.60 -15.54 10.99
N ARG A 511 -28.40 -15.17 9.97
CA ARG A 511 -29.88 -15.31 9.95
C ARG A 511 -30.38 -15.69 8.55
N GLY A 512 -31.19 -16.75 8.45
CA GLY A 512 -31.97 -17.08 7.25
C GLY A 512 -32.86 -18.33 7.43
N LYS A 513 -34.07 -18.34 6.83
CA LYS A 513 -35.01 -19.49 6.81
C LYS A 513 -34.87 -20.27 5.48
N ARG A 514 -34.82 -21.60 5.59
CA ARG A 514 -34.62 -22.57 4.50
C ARG A 514 -35.88 -22.77 3.62
N PRO A 515 -35.74 -22.83 2.28
CA PRO A 515 -36.83 -23.23 1.35
C PRO A 515 -37.24 -24.72 1.49
N SER A 516 -38.48 -25.07 1.11
CA SER A 516 -39.06 -26.42 1.24
C SER A 516 -38.57 -27.47 0.22
N THR A 517 -37.93 -27.02 -0.87
CA THR A 517 -37.41 -27.85 -1.97
C THR A 517 -35.91 -28.15 -1.87
N ALA A 518 -35.23 -27.57 -0.88
CA ALA A 518 -33.82 -27.85 -0.60
C ALA A 518 -33.63 -29.32 -0.11
N PRO A 519 -32.49 -29.98 -0.43
CA PRO A 519 -32.08 -31.23 0.22
C PRO A 519 -32.37 -31.19 1.71
N SER A 520 -32.81 -32.27 2.36
CA SER A 520 -33.10 -32.24 3.82
C SER A 520 -31.84 -32.45 4.66
N LEU A 521 -31.69 -31.69 5.76
CA LEU A 521 -30.59 -31.91 6.70
C LEU A 521 -30.78 -33.28 7.37
N GLY A 522 -29.69 -34.02 7.56
CA GLY A 522 -29.72 -35.38 8.11
C GLY A 522 -30.25 -36.45 7.14
N ARG A 523 -30.44 -36.12 5.86
CA ARG A 523 -30.79 -37.07 4.80
C ARG A 523 -29.67 -37.16 3.75
N PRO A 524 -29.59 -38.27 2.98
CA PRO A 524 -28.68 -38.36 1.84
C PRO A 524 -28.82 -37.15 0.92
N PHE A 525 -27.70 -36.58 0.50
CA PHE A 525 -27.68 -35.51 -0.49
C PHE A 525 -28.20 -36.05 -1.84
N PRO A 526 -29.07 -35.32 -2.57
CA PRO A 526 -29.62 -35.80 -3.83
C PRO A 526 -28.56 -36.14 -4.86
N ASP A 527 -28.82 -37.20 -5.64
CA ASP A 527 -27.92 -37.60 -6.72
C ASP A 527 -27.83 -36.52 -7.82
N PHE A 528 -26.59 -36.24 -8.25
CA PHE A 528 -26.30 -35.38 -9.38
C PHE A 528 -25.24 -36.01 -10.28
N ALA A 529 -25.27 -35.58 -11.54
CA ALA A 529 -24.25 -35.84 -12.53
C ALA A 529 -23.96 -34.50 -13.24
N VAL A 530 -22.71 -34.09 -13.25
CA VAL A 530 -22.24 -32.85 -13.88
C VAL A 530 -21.02 -33.15 -14.73
N GLU A 531 -20.93 -32.51 -15.90
CA GLU A 531 -19.78 -32.67 -16.78
C GLU A 531 -18.60 -31.84 -16.28
N THR A 532 -17.41 -32.43 -16.33
CA THR A 532 -16.13 -31.77 -16.02
C THR A 532 -15.12 -32.07 -17.12
N ASP A 533 -14.01 -31.33 -17.13
CA ASP A 533 -12.89 -31.58 -18.05
C ASP A 533 -12.28 -32.99 -17.91
N ALA A 534 -12.50 -33.67 -16.77
CA ALA A 534 -12.01 -35.02 -16.50
C ALA A 534 -13.10 -36.10 -16.73
N GLY A 535 -14.28 -35.73 -17.20
CA GLY A 535 -15.44 -36.60 -17.43
C GLY A 535 -16.62 -36.28 -16.50
N THR A 536 -17.63 -37.14 -16.49
CA THR A 536 -18.84 -36.93 -15.69
C THR A 536 -18.56 -37.17 -14.19
N LEU A 537 -18.67 -36.12 -13.38
CA LEU A 537 -18.62 -36.19 -11.92
C LEU A 537 -20.00 -36.56 -11.37
N THR A 538 -20.07 -37.64 -10.61
CA THR A 538 -21.32 -38.13 -9.99
C THR A 538 -21.20 -38.19 -8.47
N THR A 539 -22.33 -38.09 -7.77
CA THR A 539 -22.38 -38.32 -6.30
C THR A 539 -21.80 -39.68 -5.90
N GLY A 540 -21.95 -40.71 -6.73
CA GLY A 540 -21.38 -42.04 -6.51
C GLY A 540 -19.85 -42.06 -6.51
N ALA A 541 -19.20 -41.28 -7.38
CA ALA A 541 -17.74 -41.19 -7.48
C ALA A 541 -17.08 -40.52 -6.25
N LEU A 542 -17.91 -39.87 -5.43
CA LEU A 542 -17.49 -39.05 -4.29
C LEU A 542 -17.77 -39.70 -2.93
N ARG A 543 -18.30 -40.94 -2.92
CA ARG A 543 -18.57 -41.69 -1.69
C ARG A 543 -17.30 -41.90 -0.87
N GLY A 544 -17.42 -41.77 0.45
CA GLY A 544 -16.29 -41.89 1.38
C GLY A 544 -15.50 -40.60 1.60
N ARG A 545 -15.84 -39.51 0.90
CA ARG A 545 -15.21 -38.19 1.04
C ARG A 545 -16.17 -37.18 1.67
N ALA A 546 -15.64 -36.22 2.42
CA ALA A 546 -16.43 -35.07 2.84
C ALA A 546 -16.57 -34.10 1.66
N LEU A 547 -17.78 -33.62 1.37
CA LEU A 547 -18.05 -32.75 0.22
C LEU A 547 -18.46 -31.36 0.66
N ILE A 548 -17.84 -30.36 0.05
CA ILE A 548 -18.23 -28.96 0.12
C ILE A 548 -18.80 -28.61 -1.24
N ILE A 549 -20.11 -28.44 -1.35
CA ILE A 549 -20.79 -28.14 -2.62
C ILE A 549 -21.27 -26.70 -2.56
N THR A 550 -20.59 -25.80 -3.26
CA THR A 550 -20.94 -24.38 -3.28
C THR A 550 -21.48 -23.96 -4.64
N PHE A 551 -22.60 -23.26 -4.64
CA PHE A 551 -23.25 -22.69 -5.81
C PHE A 551 -22.80 -21.24 -5.94
N TRP A 552 -22.45 -20.83 -7.17
CA TRP A 552 -21.87 -19.51 -7.45
C TRP A 552 -22.26 -19.00 -8.84
N SER A 553 -21.94 -17.74 -9.11
CA SER A 553 -21.98 -17.12 -10.44
C SER A 553 -20.81 -16.15 -10.56
N SER A 554 -20.35 -15.92 -11.78
CA SER A 554 -19.27 -14.99 -12.12
C SER A 554 -19.53 -13.53 -11.71
N ASP A 555 -20.80 -13.17 -11.50
CA ASP A 555 -21.26 -11.84 -11.07
C ASP A 555 -21.64 -11.79 -9.58
N CYS A 556 -21.25 -12.81 -8.81
CA CYS A 556 -21.47 -12.88 -7.37
C CYS A 556 -20.13 -12.73 -6.63
N GLU A 557 -19.85 -11.52 -6.13
CA GLU A 557 -18.60 -11.18 -5.44
C GLU A 557 -18.33 -12.09 -4.24
N GLU A 558 -19.31 -12.25 -3.35
CA GLU A 558 -19.16 -13.07 -2.15
C GLU A 558 -18.91 -14.55 -2.50
N CYS A 559 -19.47 -15.02 -3.61
CA CYS A 559 -19.27 -16.39 -4.08
C CYS A 559 -17.82 -16.66 -4.48
N LEU A 560 -17.18 -15.72 -5.20
CA LEU A 560 -15.81 -15.87 -5.68
C LEU A 560 -14.80 -15.85 -4.52
N GLN A 561 -15.02 -14.97 -3.54
CA GLN A 561 -14.21 -14.94 -2.31
C GLN A 561 -14.28 -16.27 -1.53
N MET A 562 -15.49 -16.82 -1.41
CA MET A 562 -15.71 -18.11 -0.75
C MET A 562 -15.04 -19.25 -1.50
N LEU A 563 -15.15 -19.32 -2.83
CA LEU A 563 -14.50 -20.36 -3.62
C LEU A 563 -12.99 -20.41 -3.40
N ALA A 564 -12.32 -19.26 -3.49
CA ALA A 564 -10.87 -19.16 -3.28
C ALA A 564 -10.46 -19.60 -1.87
N SER A 565 -11.20 -19.12 -0.87
CA SER A 565 -10.96 -19.41 0.55
C SER A 565 -11.21 -20.89 0.86
N PHE A 566 -12.34 -21.44 0.42
CA PHE A 566 -12.75 -22.83 0.66
C PHE A 566 -11.83 -23.82 -0.02
N GLY A 567 -11.37 -23.48 -1.22
CA GLY A 567 -10.49 -24.36 -1.96
C GLY A 567 -9.18 -24.62 -1.22
N SER A 568 -8.73 -23.60 -0.50
CA SER A 568 -7.53 -23.67 0.29
C SER A 568 -7.73 -24.46 1.60
N VAL A 569 -8.90 -24.36 2.25
CA VAL A 569 -9.30 -25.24 3.37
C VAL A 569 -9.31 -26.70 2.90
N ALA A 570 -9.97 -26.99 1.78
CA ALA A 570 -10.03 -28.35 1.25
C ALA A 570 -8.64 -28.91 0.92
N ARG A 571 -7.71 -28.09 0.39
CA ARG A 571 -6.31 -28.50 0.17
C ARG A 571 -5.58 -28.80 1.48
N GLN A 572 -5.75 -27.97 2.51
CA GLN A 572 -5.14 -28.16 3.82
C GLN A 572 -5.63 -29.44 4.49
N LEU A 573 -6.95 -29.67 4.52
CA LEU A 573 -7.52 -30.91 5.05
C LEU A 573 -6.98 -32.15 4.31
N ARG A 574 -6.87 -32.10 2.97
CA ARG A 574 -6.24 -33.19 2.21
C ARG A 574 -4.78 -33.46 2.60
N LYS A 575 -3.98 -32.42 2.87
CA LYS A 575 -2.60 -32.58 3.38
C LYS A 575 -2.57 -33.26 4.75
N GLU A 576 -3.60 -33.06 5.57
CA GLU A 576 -3.79 -33.72 6.86
C GLU A 576 -4.38 -35.14 6.74
N SER A 577 -4.36 -35.75 5.54
CA SER A 577 -4.97 -37.06 5.25
C SER A 577 -6.48 -37.12 5.47
N ARG A 578 -7.16 -35.97 5.37
CA ARG A 578 -8.62 -35.86 5.40
C ARG A 578 -9.17 -35.68 3.99
N ASP A 579 -9.81 -36.71 3.45
CA ASP A 579 -10.26 -36.71 2.06
C ASP A 579 -11.52 -35.82 1.88
N THR A 580 -11.27 -34.53 1.65
CA THR A 580 -12.27 -33.49 1.44
C THR A 580 -12.23 -32.95 0.01
N VAL A 581 -13.40 -32.80 -0.63
CA VAL A 581 -13.56 -32.30 -2.00
C VAL A 581 -14.42 -31.03 -2.01
N LEU A 582 -13.91 -29.98 -2.64
CA LEU A 582 -14.70 -28.78 -2.96
C LEU A 582 -15.23 -28.90 -4.39
N ILE A 583 -16.54 -28.71 -4.56
CA ILE A 583 -17.24 -28.67 -5.84
C ILE A 583 -17.92 -27.30 -5.97
N GLY A 584 -17.47 -26.50 -6.92
CA GLY A 584 -18.03 -25.19 -7.23
C GLY A 584 -18.95 -25.25 -8.43
N VAL A 585 -20.26 -25.18 -8.21
CA VAL A 585 -21.28 -25.24 -9.26
C VAL A 585 -21.65 -23.84 -9.73
N SER A 586 -21.21 -23.46 -10.93
CA SER A 586 -21.62 -22.21 -11.57
C SER A 586 -23.06 -22.31 -12.06
N LEU A 587 -23.82 -21.25 -11.76
CA LEU A 587 -25.16 -21.01 -12.25
C LEU A 587 -25.21 -19.94 -13.36
N ASP A 588 -24.05 -19.52 -13.89
CA ASP A 588 -24.00 -18.59 -15.02
C ASP A 588 -24.72 -19.17 -16.24
N GLU A 589 -25.55 -18.38 -16.91
CA GLU A 589 -26.22 -18.84 -18.13
C GLU A 589 -25.24 -18.97 -19.30
N ASP A 590 -24.28 -18.04 -19.40
CA ASP A 590 -23.23 -18.04 -20.43
C ASP A 590 -22.00 -18.85 -19.95
N ALA A 591 -21.59 -19.83 -20.77
CA ALA A 591 -20.41 -20.64 -20.52
C ALA A 591 -19.10 -19.82 -20.57
N ALA A 592 -19.07 -18.68 -21.26
CA ALA A 592 -17.90 -17.81 -21.33
C ALA A 592 -17.58 -17.13 -19.99
N ASP A 593 -18.62 -16.79 -19.22
CA ASP A 593 -18.49 -16.17 -17.91
C ASP A 593 -17.97 -17.17 -16.87
N PHE A 594 -18.46 -18.42 -16.92
CA PHE A 594 -17.84 -19.54 -16.21
C PHE A 594 -16.39 -19.75 -16.62
N ALA A 595 -16.09 -19.79 -17.93
CA ALA A 595 -14.75 -20.06 -18.46
C ALA A 595 -13.70 -19.01 -18.04
N GLY A 596 -14.11 -17.77 -17.76
CA GLY A 596 -13.24 -16.73 -17.22
C GLY A 596 -12.76 -17.05 -15.80
N VAL A 597 -13.66 -17.46 -14.92
CA VAL A 597 -13.35 -17.80 -13.52
C VAL A 597 -12.73 -19.20 -13.41
N PHE A 598 -13.19 -20.14 -14.22
CA PHE A 598 -12.66 -21.51 -14.28
C PHE A 598 -11.15 -21.52 -14.50
N ARG A 599 -10.63 -20.70 -15.41
CA ARG A 599 -9.18 -20.59 -15.71
C ARG A 599 -8.33 -20.16 -14.51
N LEU A 600 -8.87 -19.37 -13.59
CA LEU A 600 -8.18 -18.92 -12.37
C LEU A 600 -8.37 -19.87 -11.18
N GLY A 601 -9.55 -20.49 -11.12
CA GLY A 601 -10.05 -21.19 -9.95
C GLY A 601 -9.81 -22.70 -9.92
N GLN A 602 -9.12 -23.28 -10.91
CA GLN A 602 -8.87 -24.74 -10.95
C GLN A 602 -8.10 -25.28 -9.75
N ARG A 603 -7.31 -24.41 -9.10
CA ARG A 603 -6.61 -24.72 -7.84
C ARG A 603 -7.56 -24.78 -6.64
N TRP A 604 -8.72 -24.12 -6.72
CA TRP A 604 -9.67 -24.04 -5.62
C TRP A 604 -10.45 -25.35 -5.45
N GLY A 605 -10.92 -25.97 -6.52
CA GLY A 605 -11.62 -27.25 -6.45
C GLY A 605 -12.12 -27.69 -7.81
N GLU A 606 -13.04 -28.65 -7.81
CA GLU A 606 -13.73 -29.07 -9.03
C GLU A 606 -14.81 -28.05 -9.38
N LEU A 607 -14.50 -27.15 -10.31
CA LEU A 607 -15.44 -26.13 -10.78
C LEU A 607 -16.20 -26.66 -12.00
N VAL A 608 -17.53 -26.55 -11.98
CA VAL A 608 -18.41 -27.11 -13.02
C VAL A 608 -19.44 -26.09 -13.48
N HIS A 609 -19.76 -26.08 -14.77
CA HIS A 609 -20.83 -25.27 -15.34
C HIS A 609 -22.11 -26.10 -15.38
N ALA A 610 -23.05 -25.82 -14.48
CA ALA A 610 -24.31 -26.57 -14.41
C ALA A 610 -25.48 -25.67 -14.00
N PRO A 611 -25.90 -24.72 -14.88
CA PRO A 611 -26.94 -23.74 -14.57
C PRO A 611 -28.29 -24.37 -14.16
N GLY A 612 -28.59 -25.58 -14.64
CA GLY A 612 -29.80 -26.31 -14.28
C GLY A 612 -29.78 -27.00 -12.91
N LEU A 613 -28.62 -27.14 -12.24
CA LEU A 613 -28.51 -27.93 -11.00
C LEU A 613 -29.02 -27.16 -9.77
N GLY A 614 -28.72 -25.86 -9.66
CA GLY A 614 -29.20 -25.01 -8.56
C GLY A 614 -30.73 -25.00 -8.42
N PRO A 615 -31.48 -24.66 -9.48
CA PRO A 615 -32.95 -24.68 -9.44
C PRO A 615 -33.55 -26.04 -9.07
N ARG A 616 -32.97 -27.14 -9.57
CA ARG A 616 -33.40 -28.52 -9.23
C ARG A 616 -33.25 -28.85 -7.75
N LEU A 617 -32.26 -28.26 -7.08
CA LEU A 617 -31.99 -28.45 -5.65
C LEU A 617 -32.62 -27.35 -4.78
N GLY A 618 -33.52 -26.54 -5.35
CA GLY A 618 -34.20 -25.47 -4.61
C GLY A 618 -33.28 -24.33 -4.18
N ILE A 619 -32.15 -24.13 -4.88
CA ILE A 619 -31.26 -23.00 -4.63
C ILE A 619 -31.87 -21.74 -5.24
N THR A 620 -32.26 -20.80 -4.39
CA THR A 620 -32.93 -19.55 -4.81
C THR A 620 -32.07 -18.30 -4.63
N ARG A 621 -30.86 -18.44 -4.09
CA ARG A 621 -29.92 -17.34 -3.87
C ARG A 621 -28.48 -17.85 -3.82
N LEU A 622 -27.57 -16.93 -4.09
CA LEU A 622 -26.13 -17.15 -4.07
C LEU A 622 -25.48 -16.20 -3.03
N PRO A 623 -24.35 -16.58 -2.42
CA PRO A 623 -23.78 -17.94 -2.41
C PRO A 623 -24.65 -18.93 -1.64
N THR A 624 -24.60 -20.21 -2.02
CA THR A 624 -25.17 -21.28 -1.19
C THR A 624 -24.21 -22.46 -1.13
N THR A 625 -23.90 -22.94 0.06
CA THR A 625 -23.00 -24.07 0.31
C THR A 625 -23.70 -25.19 1.08
N TRP A 626 -23.45 -26.42 0.66
CA TRP A 626 -23.76 -27.63 1.38
C TRP A 626 -22.49 -28.31 1.86
N ILE A 627 -22.56 -28.86 3.07
CA ILE A 627 -21.52 -29.74 3.58
C ILE A 627 -22.14 -31.12 3.79
N VAL A 628 -21.55 -32.10 3.12
CA VAL A 628 -22.00 -33.49 3.09
C VAL A 628 -20.92 -34.36 3.71
N ASP A 629 -21.30 -35.24 4.63
CA ASP A 629 -20.37 -36.15 5.28
C ASP A 629 -19.94 -37.32 4.38
N ARG A 630 -18.99 -38.13 4.86
CA ARG A 630 -18.44 -39.28 4.12
C ARG A 630 -19.48 -40.38 3.81
N SER A 631 -20.59 -40.42 4.56
CA SER A 631 -21.72 -41.33 4.32
C SER A 631 -22.70 -40.79 3.27
N GLY A 632 -22.45 -39.60 2.74
CA GLY A 632 -23.29 -38.93 1.74
C GLY A 632 -24.48 -38.19 2.35
N VAL A 633 -24.48 -37.94 3.66
CA VAL A 633 -25.59 -37.26 4.36
C VAL A 633 -25.32 -35.76 4.47
N SER A 634 -26.34 -34.96 4.14
CA SER A 634 -26.30 -33.50 4.20
C SER A 634 -26.28 -33.03 5.66
N ARG A 635 -25.22 -32.36 6.11
CA ARG A 635 -25.04 -31.96 7.52
C ARG A 635 -25.21 -30.46 7.74
N TYR A 636 -24.72 -29.66 6.81
CA TYR A 636 -24.88 -28.21 6.86
C TYR A 636 -25.46 -27.65 5.56
N TYR A 637 -26.25 -26.60 5.71
CA TYR A 637 -26.81 -25.78 4.65
C TYR A 637 -26.57 -24.32 5.03
N ILE A 638 -25.74 -23.63 4.26
CA ILE A 638 -25.39 -22.24 4.47
C ILE A 638 -25.73 -21.49 3.19
N ASP A 639 -26.57 -20.48 3.29
CA ASP A 639 -27.18 -19.78 2.15
C ASP A 639 -26.77 -18.30 2.10
N HIS A 640 -25.65 -18.01 2.75
CA HIS A 640 -25.02 -16.71 2.91
C HIS A 640 -23.50 -16.90 2.89
N TRP A 641 -22.77 -15.80 2.83
CA TRP A 641 -21.32 -15.80 2.99
C TRP A 641 -20.91 -16.29 4.39
N PHE A 642 -19.83 -17.07 4.47
CA PHE A 642 -19.23 -17.51 5.74
C PHE A 642 -17.74 -17.77 5.57
N SER A 643 -17.01 -17.75 6.69
CA SER A 643 -15.55 -17.74 6.68
C SER A 643 -14.91 -19.11 6.41
N ALA A 644 -13.61 -19.11 6.09
CA ALA A 644 -12.83 -20.34 5.93
C ALA A 644 -12.70 -21.12 7.25
N GLU A 645 -12.59 -20.43 8.38
CA GLU A 645 -12.51 -21.02 9.72
C GLU A 645 -13.85 -21.66 10.12
N GLU A 646 -14.96 -21.02 9.76
CA GLU A 646 -16.29 -21.59 9.93
C GLU A 646 -16.48 -22.84 9.08
N LEU A 647 -16.08 -22.78 7.80
CA LEU A 647 -16.06 -23.96 6.93
C LEU A 647 -15.22 -25.08 7.53
N GLU A 648 -13.99 -24.79 7.95
CA GLU A 648 -13.08 -25.79 8.51
C GLU A 648 -13.70 -26.44 9.75
N ARG A 649 -14.32 -25.65 10.64
CA ARG A 649 -15.05 -26.17 11.80
C ARG A 649 -16.18 -27.11 11.40
N TYR A 650 -17.00 -26.71 10.42
CA TYR A 650 -18.10 -27.53 9.95
C TYR A 650 -17.65 -28.81 9.26
N VAL A 651 -16.58 -28.76 8.46
CA VAL A 651 -16.04 -29.95 7.79
C VAL A 651 -15.43 -30.91 8.81
N ARG A 652 -14.68 -30.39 9.80
CA ARG A 652 -14.10 -31.21 10.88
C ARG A 652 -15.14 -31.86 11.79
N ASP A 653 -16.35 -31.30 11.90
CA ASP A 653 -17.46 -31.87 12.66
C ASP A 653 -18.15 -33.05 11.94
N VAL A 654 -17.94 -33.19 10.63
CA VAL A 654 -18.63 -34.20 9.79
C VAL A 654 -17.69 -35.27 9.23
N GLU A 655 -16.41 -35.16 9.55
CA GLU A 655 -15.38 -36.17 9.31
C GLU A 655 -15.17 -37.05 10.55
#